data_AF-A0A562RUV9-F1
#
_entry.id   AF-A0A562RUV9-F1
#
_cell.length_a   1.000
_cell.length_b   1.000
_cell.length_c   1.000
_cell.angle_alpha   90.00
_cell.angle_beta   90.00
_cell.angle_gamma   90.00
#
_symmetry.space_group_name_H-M   'P 1'
#
loop_
_entity.id
_entity.type
_entity.pdbx_description
1 polymer ?
#
loop_
_entity_poly.entity_id
_entity_poly.type
_entity_poly.pdbx_seq_one_letter_code
_entity_poly.pdbx_strand_id
1 'polypeptide(L)'
;MSLDHSYYDQNINLLKENHPEAWRVVMDYAEPLPGEIHTAKDGNPLLVISGPDGKEICFHDKNDTLAELQSYYNLVPISSTGVAAFIGMGLGYTPPAMLEDHKNLRHLLMLEPHTGIFLQALHTRDLSVLLTDPRVLLGIGPDVNVKELMFPINRALQLESFHVLKHNPCFHFAPDLYRRIHDEVFSFGNSFNMEGNTLSAYGKKFIENRFKHLRTIHHHQLLENLKDRFKDKPAIIVAGGPSLDKNIHLLTKAKDKALIIAADTVLPALKAHGLTPDFVSAIDMQDIAIEKIISLADQPLDTALVCTSWLNARIPKVFPARQVYWTFTAKNMEAWLNSLAGGKIMTTGAGTVAQLNFITAIMLGCSPIIFVGQDLAFSKDQRHASHTNLTREISPYESKNKNMIWVDAYGGNGQVATTRSFLGFKTHFEDAIAAEKDRLFINATEGGVRIKGTEELPLETVIERHCKDNLNIKETLLDNECSNKMPSSLRLMDSLSRIQKDIKNSSKKIQQLEKHIQSIKKQSLNLQKKGISPPNSQALPHAMRREMQELDAISLKLDNEKIWPLLDEITMEGLRQSERLNHEIQQLENRPEQFLNWLLKSLERLKIINDFRKEVLNFFSDTVNQTHAFMQKEEILLKKSQKNNAIIAASALLQLYSEHEEINLLEKVFEQLKPQIDESLVYLYHGIIAAHRCLFDRMETNFTKAINLEPSFEEVTRQIRIRIARFHNNYYSFIPLESPVFRVKTKLKAFRYNSGLPEISEKILFFSRRLIEESEKFIKEPTLSFPKETLQLWHKEQMENPNLLQLVTPEKASVIHSFYARYLITKENLSEAANALQAATKLTPDNPELHLLLADIFFATKNFPEAITALDKAVALDRSLGVEWEHIGDSLMASGQAEDAAAVYEKSFLALPENLHLLKKIGDAYLAINQPEAAREAYRLLNEKLSAAGMQNES
;
A
#
# COMPACT_ATOMS: atom_id res chain seq x y z
N MET A 1 -38.24 -29.18 37.72
CA MET A 1 -39.17 -28.03 37.53
C MET A 1 -39.72 -28.14 36.13
N SER A 2 -41.04 -28.14 35.96
CA SER A 2 -41.69 -28.27 34.65
C SER A 2 -41.29 -27.10 33.76
N LEU A 3 -40.64 -27.36 32.63
CA LEU A 3 -40.47 -26.38 31.55
C LEU A 3 -41.88 -25.92 31.16
N ASP A 4 -42.14 -24.62 31.25
CA ASP A 4 -43.43 -24.05 30.91
C ASP A 4 -43.63 -24.22 29.38
N HIS A 5 -44.49 -25.17 28.98
CA HIS A 5 -44.75 -25.50 27.57
C HIS A 5 -45.24 -24.28 26.75
N SER A 6 -45.65 -23.20 27.43
CA SER A 6 -46.10 -21.93 26.84
C SER A 6 -45.10 -21.29 25.86
N TYR A 7 -43.83 -21.15 26.23
CA TYR A 7 -42.87 -20.42 25.38
C TYR A 7 -42.41 -21.23 24.16
N TYR A 8 -42.21 -22.53 24.34
CA TYR A 8 -41.71 -23.40 23.28
C TYR A 8 -42.65 -23.43 22.07
N ASP A 9 -43.94 -23.67 22.32
CA ASP A 9 -44.94 -23.78 21.25
C ASP A 9 -45.08 -22.45 20.49
N GLN A 10 -45.07 -21.32 21.21
CA GLN A 10 -45.10 -19.99 20.60
C GLN A 10 -43.85 -19.75 19.74
N ASN A 11 -42.66 -19.95 20.30
CA ASN A 11 -41.40 -19.69 19.61
C ASN A 11 -41.21 -20.59 18.39
N ILE A 12 -41.57 -21.88 18.48
CA ILE A 12 -41.47 -22.81 17.35
C ILE A 12 -42.40 -22.44 16.21
N ASN A 13 -43.61 -21.97 16.49
CA ASN A 13 -44.52 -21.50 15.46
C ASN A 13 -43.95 -20.26 14.74
N LEU A 14 -43.41 -19.30 15.49
CA LEU A 14 -42.76 -18.12 14.93
C LEU A 14 -41.49 -18.48 14.13
N LEU A 15 -40.70 -19.44 14.62
CA LEU A 15 -39.52 -19.94 13.93
C LEU A 15 -39.88 -20.60 12.60
N LYS A 16 -40.95 -21.40 12.57
CA LYS A 16 -41.44 -22.05 11.34
C LYS A 16 -41.92 -21.04 10.30
N GLU A 17 -42.59 -19.97 10.74
CA GLU A 17 -43.12 -18.93 9.86
C GLU A 17 -42.01 -18.04 9.28
N ASN A 18 -41.07 -17.58 10.12
CA ASN A 18 -40.11 -16.54 9.74
C ASN A 18 -38.72 -17.08 9.38
N HIS A 19 -38.33 -18.26 9.88
CA HIS A 19 -37.01 -18.87 9.69
C HIS A 19 -37.10 -20.38 9.43
N PRO A 20 -37.70 -20.81 8.30
CA PRO A 20 -38.02 -22.22 8.04
C PRO A 20 -36.79 -23.14 8.01
N GLU A 21 -35.63 -22.66 7.54
CA GLU A 21 -34.39 -23.46 7.54
C GLU A 21 -33.88 -23.73 8.96
N ALA A 22 -33.93 -22.73 9.85
CA ALA A 22 -33.59 -22.91 11.26
C ALA A 22 -34.58 -23.85 11.96
N TRP A 23 -35.87 -23.76 11.64
CA TRP A 23 -36.88 -24.68 12.16
C TRP A 23 -36.58 -26.14 11.80
N ARG A 24 -36.16 -26.41 10.56
CA ARG A 24 -35.80 -27.78 10.14
C ARG A 24 -34.64 -28.35 10.95
N VAL A 25 -33.57 -27.57 11.14
CA VAL A 25 -32.41 -27.97 11.96
C VAL A 25 -32.82 -28.30 13.40
N VAL A 26 -33.76 -27.52 13.95
CA VAL A 26 -34.28 -27.75 15.31
C VAL A 26 -35.14 -29.01 15.39
N MET A 27 -35.99 -29.27 14.39
CA MET A 27 -36.83 -30.48 14.36
C MET A 27 -36.04 -31.77 14.15
N ASP A 28 -34.89 -31.69 13.47
CA ASP A 28 -34.01 -32.84 13.22
C ASP A 28 -33.06 -33.13 14.40
N TYR A 29 -33.08 -32.30 15.45
CA TYR A 29 -32.24 -32.48 16.63
C TYR A 29 -32.76 -33.62 17.53
N ALA A 30 -31.94 -34.64 17.74
CA ALA A 30 -32.30 -35.84 18.50
C ALA A 30 -31.50 -36.02 19.81
N GLU A 31 -30.54 -35.14 20.09
CA GLU A 31 -29.69 -35.24 21.29
C GLU A 31 -30.39 -34.62 22.52
N PRO A 32 -29.98 -35.00 23.75
CA PRO A 32 -30.48 -34.37 24.97
C PRO A 32 -30.11 -32.89 25.06
N LEU A 33 -31.02 -32.08 25.63
CA LEU A 33 -30.73 -30.66 25.88
C LEU A 33 -29.57 -30.51 26.88
N PRO A 34 -28.59 -29.65 26.59
CA PRO A 34 -27.40 -29.53 27.42
C PRO A 34 -27.68 -28.69 28.67
N GLY A 35 -27.11 -29.11 29.80
CA GLY A 35 -27.10 -28.37 31.07
C GLY A 35 -28.45 -28.27 31.80
N GLU A 36 -28.43 -27.50 32.88
CA GLU A 36 -29.58 -27.27 33.76
C GLU A 36 -29.95 -25.79 33.81
N ILE A 37 -31.24 -25.51 34.02
CA ILE A 37 -31.78 -24.15 34.16
C ILE A 37 -31.92 -23.82 35.65
N HIS A 38 -31.17 -22.82 36.08
CA HIS A 38 -31.24 -22.22 37.41
C HIS A 38 -31.94 -20.86 37.35
N THR A 39 -32.14 -20.23 38.51
CA THR A 39 -32.64 -18.85 38.60
C THR A 39 -31.50 -17.93 39.02
N ALA A 40 -31.21 -16.90 38.23
CA ALA A 40 -30.28 -15.83 38.59
C ALA A 40 -30.87 -14.91 39.67
N LYS A 41 -30.06 -14.06 40.30
CA LYS A 41 -30.53 -13.19 41.40
C LYS A 41 -31.52 -12.11 40.96
N ASP A 42 -31.50 -11.74 39.69
CA ASP A 42 -32.49 -10.86 39.05
C ASP A 42 -33.82 -11.57 38.74
N GLY A 43 -33.94 -12.87 39.05
CA GLY A 43 -35.14 -13.68 38.86
C GLY A 43 -35.22 -14.37 37.49
N ASN A 44 -34.26 -14.15 36.61
CA ASN A 44 -34.28 -14.65 35.24
C ASN A 44 -33.70 -16.08 35.10
N PRO A 45 -34.14 -16.89 34.12
CA PRO A 45 -33.54 -18.19 33.82
C PRO A 45 -32.05 -18.11 33.49
N LEU A 46 -31.24 -19.00 34.08
CA LEU A 46 -29.80 -19.08 33.88
C LEU A 46 -29.41 -20.50 33.46
N LEU A 47 -28.86 -20.63 32.25
CA LEU A 47 -28.31 -21.90 31.79
C LEU A 47 -26.92 -22.13 32.38
N VAL A 48 -26.75 -23.29 33.01
CA VAL A 48 -25.47 -23.75 33.57
C VAL A 48 -25.14 -25.10 32.94
N ILE A 49 -23.95 -25.19 32.33
CA ILE A 49 -23.47 -26.42 31.69
C ILE A 49 -22.11 -26.78 32.28
N SER A 50 -21.87 -28.06 32.55
CA SER A 50 -20.52 -28.54 32.90
C SER A 50 -19.61 -28.44 31.67
N GLY A 51 -18.55 -27.63 31.79
CA GLY A 51 -17.56 -27.40 30.75
C GLY A 51 -16.64 -28.60 30.53
N PRO A 52 -15.80 -28.56 29.48
CA PRO A 52 -14.84 -29.61 29.16
C PRO A 52 -13.79 -29.85 30.27
N ASP A 53 -13.54 -28.86 31.11
CA ASP A 53 -12.63 -28.92 32.26
C ASP A 53 -13.32 -29.36 33.58
N GLY A 54 -14.59 -29.77 33.49
CA GLY A 54 -15.42 -30.19 34.63
C GLY A 54 -15.94 -29.04 35.48
N LYS A 55 -15.67 -27.77 35.13
CA LYS A 55 -16.21 -26.61 35.84
C LYS A 55 -17.56 -26.20 35.28
N GLU A 56 -18.43 -25.69 36.15
CA GLU A 56 -19.69 -25.11 35.72
C GLU A 56 -19.45 -23.81 34.94
N ILE A 57 -20.01 -23.73 33.74
CA ILE A 57 -20.04 -22.55 32.88
C ILE A 57 -21.45 -21.96 32.97
N CYS A 58 -21.55 -20.75 33.51
CA CYS A 58 -22.78 -19.97 33.48
C CYS A 58 -22.85 -19.18 32.19
N PHE A 59 -23.97 -19.33 31.47
CA PHE A 59 -24.14 -18.70 30.17
C PHE A 59 -24.49 -17.22 30.25
N HIS A 60 -24.88 -16.72 31.42
CA HIS A 60 -25.02 -15.28 31.71
C HIS A 60 -24.51 -15.01 33.14
N ASP A 61 -24.36 -13.73 33.52
CA ASP A 61 -23.93 -13.38 34.89
C ASP A 61 -24.98 -13.81 35.93
N LYS A 62 -24.51 -14.31 37.08
CA LYS A 62 -25.37 -14.86 38.14
C LYS A 62 -26.20 -13.78 38.85
N ASN A 63 -25.76 -12.52 38.81
CA ASN A 63 -26.42 -11.41 39.48
C ASN A 63 -27.32 -10.60 38.53
N ASP A 64 -26.90 -10.41 37.28
CA ASP A 64 -27.62 -9.62 36.28
C ASP A 64 -27.44 -10.23 34.87
N THR A 65 -28.49 -10.85 34.34
CA THR A 65 -28.46 -11.52 33.02
C THR A 65 -28.19 -10.57 31.84
N LEU A 66 -28.27 -9.25 32.04
CA LEU A 66 -27.93 -8.22 31.05
C LEU A 66 -26.57 -7.55 31.29
N ALA A 67 -25.78 -7.98 32.28
CA ALA A 67 -24.49 -7.35 32.61
C ALA A 67 -23.51 -7.28 31.42
N GLU A 68 -23.58 -8.23 30.48
CA GLU A 68 -22.73 -8.26 29.29
C GLU A 68 -23.07 -7.19 28.24
N LEU A 69 -24.27 -6.61 28.29
CA LEU A 69 -24.78 -5.64 27.32
C LEU A 69 -23.86 -4.42 27.15
N GLN A 70 -23.32 -3.91 28.27
CA GLN A 70 -22.40 -2.77 28.25
C GLN A 70 -21.12 -3.05 27.46
N SER A 71 -20.62 -4.29 27.50
CA SER A 71 -19.44 -4.67 26.71
C SER A 71 -19.73 -4.67 25.22
N TYR A 72 -20.93 -5.10 24.82
CA TYR A 72 -21.35 -5.05 23.42
C TYR A 72 -21.63 -3.62 22.95
N TYR A 73 -22.16 -2.72 23.79
CA TYR A 73 -22.35 -1.30 23.46
C TYR A 73 -21.04 -0.54 23.22
N ASN A 74 -19.96 -0.96 23.86
CA ASN A 74 -18.63 -0.44 23.57
C ASN A 74 -18.11 -0.91 22.19
N LEU A 75 -18.51 -2.11 21.75
CA LEU A 75 -18.10 -2.69 20.46
C LEU A 75 -19.00 -2.22 19.30
N VAL A 76 -20.27 -1.96 19.58
CA VAL A 76 -21.28 -1.43 18.66
C VAL A 76 -21.93 -0.22 19.32
N PRO A 77 -21.45 1.00 19.02
CA PRO A 77 -22.09 2.22 19.48
C PRO A 77 -23.56 2.30 19.04
N ILE A 78 -24.42 2.93 19.84
CA ILE A 78 -25.87 3.10 19.54
C ILE A 78 -26.12 3.79 18.19
N SER A 79 -25.19 4.64 17.77
CA SER A 79 -25.22 5.33 16.47
C SER A 79 -24.74 4.47 15.28
N SER A 80 -24.29 3.23 15.52
CA SER A 80 -23.82 2.34 14.46
C SER A 80 -24.91 2.01 13.45
N THR A 81 -24.49 1.88 12.20
CA THR A 81 -25.33 1.42 11.09
C THR A 81 -24.78 0.10 10.55
N GLY A 82 -25.46 -0.53 9.59
CA GLY A 82 -24.93 -1.71 8.90
C GLY A 82 -25.29 -3.02 9.59
N VAL A 83 -24.29 -3.87 9.81
CA VAL A 83 -24.49 -5.27 10.21
C VAL A 83 -23.75 -5.56 11.51
N ALA A 84 -24.45 -6.14 12.48
CA ALA A 84 -23.84 -6.75 13.67
C ALA A 84 -24.05 -8.27 13.61
N ALA A 85 -23.01 -9.05 13.84
CA ALA A 85 -23.06 -10.51 13.88
C ALA A 85 -22.79 -11.02 15.29
N PHE A 86 -23.77 -11.69 15.90
CA PHE A 86 -23.63 -12.39 17.17
C PHE A 86 -23.34 -13.87 16.93
N ILE A 87 -22.24 -14.36 17.51
CA ILE A 87 -21.88 -15.77 17.48
C ILE A 87 -22.02 -16.33 18.90
N GLY A 88 -23.03 -17.18 19.06
CA GLY A 88 -23.58 -17.65 20.33
C GLY A 88 -24.57 -16.65 20.92
N MET A 89 -25.70 -17.13 21.44
CA MET A 89 -26.69 -16.30 22.15
C MET A 89 -26.94 -16.73 23.59
N GLY A 90 -26.53 -17.93 23.98
CA GLY A 90 -26.99 -18.51 25.24
C GLY A 90 -28.51 -18.57 25.26
N LEU A 91 -29.14 -17.96 26.28
CA LEU A 91 -30.60 -17.85 26.38
C LEU A 91 -31.17 -16.57 25.72
N GLY A 92 -30.36 -15.80 24.99
CA GLY A 92 -30.84 -14.71 24.15
C GLY A 92 -31.24 -13.43 24.88
N TYR A 93 -30.56 -13.04 25.97
CA TYR A 93 -30.86 -11.78 26.70
C TYR A 93 -30.44 -10.54 25.93
N THR A 94 -29.21 -10.53 25.43
CA THR A 94 -28.61 -9.36 24.77
C THR A 94 -29.20 -9.03 23.40
N PRO A 95 -29.48 -9.99 22.49
CA PRO A 95 -29.88 -9.66 21.12
C PRO A 95 -31.17 -8.80 21.01
N PRO A 96 -32.26 -9.08 21.75
CA PRO A 96 -33.45 -8.23 21.74
C PRO A 96 -33.19 -6.79 22.21
N ALA A 97 -32.42 -6.61 23.30
CA ALA A 97 -32.06 -5.29 23.80
C ALA A 97 -31.25 -4.50 22.77
N MET A 98 -30.34 -5.18 22.07
CA MET A 98 -29.58 -4.55 20.99
C MET A 98 -30.46 -4.12 19.81
N LEU A 99 -31.45 -4.92 19.40
CA LEU A 99 -32.39 -4.56 18.35
C LEU A 99 -33.21 -3.30 18.70
N GLU A 100 -33.61 -3.17 19.97
CA GLU A 100 -34.40 -2.04 20.47
C GLU A 100 -33.58 -0.74 20.50
N ASP A 101 -32.38 -0.79 21.06
CA ASP A 101 -31.53 0.39 21.23
C ASP A 101 -30.88 0.82 19.90
N HIS A 102 -30.52 -0.12 19.03
CA HIS A 102 -29.84 0.16 17.75
C HIS A 102 -30.80 0.25 16.57
N LYS A 103 -31.66 1.27 16.57
CA LYS A 103 -32.69 1.50 15.53
C LYS A 103 -32.12 1.72 14.11
N ASN A 104 -30.83 2.05 14.02
CA ASN A 104 -30.13 2.31 12.77
C ASN A 104 -29.35 1.10 12.23
N LEU A 105 -29.25 0.00 12.98
CA LEU A 105 -28.72 -1.25 12.44
C LEU A 105 -29.66 -1.79 11.37
N ARG A 106 -29.08 -2.22 10.25
CA ARG A 106 -29.84 -2.79 9.13
C ARG A 106 -30.10 -4.26 9.34
N HIS A 107 -29.07 -5.00 9.77
CA HIS A 107 -29.16 -6.43 9.99
C HIS A 107 -28.47 -6.84 11.29
N LEU A 108 -29.10 -7.79 11.98
CA LEU A 108 -28.51 -8.54 13.07
C LEU A 108 -28.39 -10.00 12.64
N LEU A 109 -27.16 -10.43 12.38
CA LEU A 109 -26.85 -11.82 12.06
C LEU A 109 -26.69 -12.60 13.36
N MET A 110 -27.61 -13.50 13.66
CA MET A 110 -27.61 -14.31 14.87
C MET A 110 -27.24 -15.75 14.53
N LEU A 111 -26.07 -16.20 14.98
CA LEU A 111 -25.54 -17.53 14.74
C LEU A 111 -25.44 -18.31 16.05
N GLU A 112 -26.19 -19.40 16.17
CA GLU A 112 -26.09 -20.35 17.29
C GLU A 112 -25.74 -21.74 16.75
N PRO A 113 -24.43 -22.06 16.63
CA PRO A 113 -23.95 -23.32 16.09
C PRO A 113 -24.35 -24.55 16.92
N HIS A 114 -24.66 -24.39 18.21
CA HIS A 114 -25.06 -25.50 19.07
C HIS A 114 -26.58 -25.57 19.20
N THR A 115 -27.23 -26.40 18.39
CA THR A 115 -28.70 -26.53 18.33
C THR A 115 -29.36 -26.76 19.69
N GLY A 116 -28.74 -27.57 20.57
CA GLY A 116 -29.25 -27.80 21.92
C GLY A 116 -29.32 -26.55 22.82
N ILE A 117 -28.40 -25.59 22.68
CA ILE A 117 -28.43 -24.33 23.44
C ILE A 117 -29.56 -23.43 22.91
N PHE A 118 -29.75 -23.39 21.59
CA PHE A 118 -30.88 -22.68 20.98
C PHE A 118 -32.23 -23.25 21.45
N LEU A 119 -32.34 -24.58 21.52
CA LEU A 119 -33.52 -25.25 22.06
C LEU A 119 -33.77 -24.90 23.54
N GLN A 120 -32.72 -24.81 24.37
CA GLN A 120 -32.87 -24.32 25.75
C GLN A 120 -33.45 -22.91 25.79
N ALA A 121 -33.01 -22.01 24.90
CA ALA A 121 -33.57 -20.67 24.79
C ALA A 121 -35.06 -20.68 24.39
N LEU A 122 -35.45 -21.51 23.41
CA LEU A 122 -36.83 -21.66 22.96
C LEU A 122 -37.78 -22.11 24.09
N HIS A 123 -37.32 -22.97 24.99
CA HIS A 123 -38.12 -23.46 26.12
C HIS A 123 -38.21 -22.49 27.29
N THR A 124 -37.24 -21.60 27.46
CA THR A 124 -37.07 -20.86 28.71
C THR A 124 -37.48 -19.40 28.63
N ARG A 125 -37.58 -18.82 27.42
CA ARG A 125 -37.84 -17.39 27.24
C ARG A 125 -38.69 -17.09 26.00
N ASP A 126 -39.35 -15.94 26.03
CA ASP A 126 -40.00 -15.36 24.86
C ASP A 126 -38.93 -14.81 23.90
N LEU A 127 -38.84 -15.39 22.70
CA LEU A 127 -37.95 -14.95 21.63
C LEU A 127 -38.70 -14.24 20.50
N SER A 128 -39.97 -13.89 20.69
CA SER A 128 -40.81 -13.31 19.63
C SER A 128 -40.21 -12.05 19.00
N VAL A 129 -39.59 -11.15 19.77
CA VAL A 129 -38.88 -9.98 19.23
C VAL A 129 -37.76 -10.39 18.27
N LEU A 130 -36.97 -11.40 18.62
CA LEU A 130 -35.86 -11.88 17.80
C LEU A 130 -36.35 -12.62 16.55
N LEU A 131 -37.41 -13.41 16.67
CA LEU A 131 -37.92 -14.27 15.59
C LEU A 131 -38.85 -13.56 14.61
N THR A 132 -39.32 -12.35 14.93
CA THR A 132 -40.25 -11.59 14.06
C THR A 132 -39.63 -10.31 13.49
N ASP A 133 -38.52 -9.82 14.04
CA ASP A 133 -37.89 -8.60 13.54
C ASP A 133 -37.25 -8.87 12.16
N PRO A 134 -37.64 -8.14 11.11
CA PRO A 134 -37.16 -8.37 9.74
C PRO A 134 -35.67 -8.07 9.55
N ARG A 135 -35.03 -7.42 10.53
CA ARG A 135 -33.57 -7.18 10.53
C ARG A 135 -32.78 -8.44 10.90
N VAL A 136 -33.41 -9.46 11.47
CA VAL A 136 -32.71 -10.64 12.01
C VAL A 136 -32.50 -11.69 10.92
N LEU A 137 -31.24 -12.14 10.77
CA LEU A 137 -30.87 -13.30 9.98
C LEU A 137 -30.37 -14.39 10.92
N LEU A 138 -31.08 -15.52 10.97
CA LEU A 138 -30.85 -16.57 11.94
C LEU A 138 -30.17 -17.79 11.30
N GLY A 139 -29.03 -18.22 11.86
CA GLY A 139 -28.32 -19.43 11.46
C GLY A 139 -28.12 -20.36 12.64
N ILE A 140 -28.72 -21.56 12.58
CA ILE A 140 -28.70 -22.54 13.66
C ILE A 140 -27.97 -23.81 13.22
N GLY A 141 -27.19 -24.38 14.13
CA GLY A 141 -26.57 -25.69 13.97
C GLY A 141 -25.12 -25.67 13.45
N PRO A 142 -24.41 -26.81 13.55
CA PRO A 142 -22.98 -26.87 13.31
C PRO A 142 -22.59 -26.72 11.84
N ASP A 143 -23.51 -27.04 10.93
CA ASP A 143 -23.30 -27.04 9.48
C ASP A 143 -23.88 -25.80 8.80
N VAL A 144 -24.12 -24.72 9.57
CA VAL A 144 -24.64 -23.47 9.02
C VAL A 144 -23.76 -22.94 7.89
N ASN A 145 -24.36 -22.72 6.72
CA ASN A 145 -23.67 -22.13 5.57
C ASN A 145 -23.60 -20.61 5.73
N VAL A 146 -22.53 -20.13 6.37
CA VAL A 146 -22.30 -18.70 6.64
C VAL A 146 -22.35 -17.86 5.36
N LYS A 147 -21.76 -18.36 4.26
CA LYS A 147 -21.70 -17.61 3.00
C LYS A 147 -23.08 -17.39 2.40
N GLU A 148 -23.92 -18.43 2.40
CA GLU A 148 -25.29 -18.36 1.88
C GLU A 148 -26.16 -17.44 2.74
N LEU A 149 -26.05 -17.52 4.06
CA LEU A 149 -26.80 -16.67 4.99
C LEU A 149 -26.42 -15.18 4.86
N MET A 150 -25.14 -14.87 4.63
CA MET A 150 -24.64 -13.50 4.49
C MET A 150 -24.76 -12.95 3.06
N PHE A 151 -24.96 -13.79 2.05
CA PHE A 151 -25.02 -13.35 0.64
C PHE A 151 -26.10 -12.30 0.37
N PRO A 152 -27.34 -12.42 0.88
CA PRO A 152 -28.39 -11.41 0.69
C PRO A 152 -28.03 -10.01 1.22
N ILE A 153 -27.12 -9.94 2.20
CA ILE A 153 -26.71 -8.69 2.86
C ILE A 153 -25.32 -8.21 2.42
N ASN A 154 -24.74 -8.80 1.37
CA ASN A 154 -23.42 -8.43 0.84
C ASN A 154 -23.27 -6.92 0.58
N ARG A 155 -24.35 -6.26 0.15
CA ARG A 155 -24.39 -4.82 -0.10
C ARG A 155 -24.22 -4.00 1.18
N ALA A 156 -24.88 -4.40 2.26
CA ALA A 156 -24.73 -3.76 3.56
C ALA A 156 -23.31 -3.97 4.10
N LEU A 157 -22.74 -5.17 3.92
CA LEU A 157 -21.36 -5.49 4.30
C LEU A 157 -20.32 -4.66 3.52
N GLN A 158 -20.59 -4.36 2.24
CA GLN A 158 -19.73 -3.50 1.41
C GLN A 158 -19.83 -2.01 1.77
N LEU A 159 -21.02 -1.53 2.16
CA LEU A 159 -21.30 -0.09 2.26
C LEU A 159 -21.29 0.47 3.68
N GLU A 160 -21.47 -0.37 4.71
CA GLU A 160 -21.63 0.08 6.09
C GLU A 160 -20.73 -0.68 7.07
N SER A 161 -20.79 -0.31 8.35
CA SER A 161 -20.02 -0.95 9.41
C SER A 161 -20.43 -2.41 9.59
N PHE A 162 -19.43 -3.26 9.82
CA PHE A 162 -19.61 -4.67 10.13
C PHE A 162 -18.94 -4.98 11.46
N HIS A 163 -19.73 -5.43 12.44
CA HIS A 163 -19.27 -5.78 13.78
C HIS A 163 -19.47 -7.28 14.02
N VAL A 164 -18.48 -7.94 14.62
CA VAL A 164 -18.57 -9.36 14.99
C VAL A 164 -18.42 -9.48 16.51
N LEU A 165 -19.42 -10.08 17.14
CA LEU A 165 -19.61 -10.17 18.59
C LEU A 165 -19.59 -11.63 19.01
N LYS A 166 -18.99 -11.89 20.17
CA LYS A 166 -18.78 -13.23 20.72
C LYS A 166 -19.51 -13.36 22.05
N HIS A 167 -20.33 -14.39 22.17
CA HIS A 167 -20.85 -14.78 23.47
C HIS A 167 -19.82 -15.65 24.19
N ASN A 168 -19.07 -15.05 25.12
CA ASN A 168 -17.91 -15.69 25.75
C ASN A 168 -18.24 -17.09 26.34
N PRO A 169 -19.33 -17.31 27.09
CA PRO A 169 -19.64 -18.64 27.64
C PRO A 169 -19.79 -19.73 26.58
N CYS A 170 -20.42 -19.42 25.44
CA CYS A 170 -20.51 -20.33 24.30
C CYS A 170 -19.13 -20.74 23.77
N PHE A 171 -18.21 -19.78 23.62
CA PHE A 171 -16.84 -20.03 23.19
C PHE A 171 -16.02 -20.84 24.20
N HIS A 172 -16.32 -20.76 25.50
CA HIS A 172 -15.68 -21.61 26.52
C HIS A 172 -16.23 -23.04 26.51
N PHE A 173 -17.53 -23.20 26.22
CA PHE A 173 -18.19 -24.51 26.20
C PHE A 173 -17.77 -25.36 24.99
N ALA A 174 -17.82 -24.80 23.77
CA ALA A 174 -17.47 -25.52 22.54
C ALA A 174 -16.50 -24.72 21.64
N PRO A 175 -15.25 -24.50 22.07
CA PRO A 175 -14.34 -23.54 21.45
C PRO A 175 -14.11 -23.74 19.96
N ASP A 176 -13.93 -24.99 19.51
CA ASP A 176 -13.63 -25.28 18.10
C ASP A 176 -14.83 -25.03 17.19
N LEU A 177 -16.04 -25.34 17.66
CA LEU A 177 -17.30 -25.11 16.95
C LEU A 177 -17.53 -23.61 16.71
N TYR A 178 -17.49 -22.80 17.78
CA TYR A 178 -17.74 -21.36 17.67
C TYR A 178 -16.59 -20.62 16.99
N ARG A 179 -15.32 -21.05 17.16
CA ARG A 179 -14.16 -20.43 16.49
C ARG A 179 -14.23 -20.61 14.97
N ARG A 180 -14.61 -21.79 14.48
CA ARG A 180 -14.80 -22.04 13.06
C ARG A 180 -15.82 -21.06 12.45
N ILE A 181 -17.03 -20.99 13.01
CA ILE A 181 -18.09 -20.10 12.52
C ILE A 181 -17.67 -18.63 12.63
N HIS A 182 -17.01 -18.24 13.72
CA HIS A 182 -16.47 -16.90 13.87
C HIS A 182 -15.49 -16.53 12.75
N ASP A 183 -14.53 -17.40 12.46
CA ASP A 183 -13.51 -17.13 11.47
C ASP A 183 -14.10 -17.07 10.05
N GLU A 184 -15.11 -17.89 9.75
CA GLU A 184 -15.88 -17.81 8.51
C GLU A 184 -16.65 -16.49 8.37
N VAL A 185 -17.41 -16.08 9.39
CA VAL A 185 -18.18 -14.83 9.41
C VAL A 185 -17.26 -13.62 9.28
N PHE A 186 -16.18 -13.60 10.06
CA PHE A 186 -15.21 -12.53 10.05
C PHE A 186 -14.51 -12.45 8.68
N SER A 187 -14.06 -13.58 8.14
CA SER A 187 -13.39 -13.62 6.83
C SER A 187 -14.32 -13.15 5.70
N PHE A 188 -15.56 -13.64 5.67
CA PHE A 188 -16.52 -13.29 4.64
C PHE A 188 -16.90 -11.82 4.73
N GLY A 189 -17.36 -11.34 5.90
CA GLY A 189 -17.77 -9.95 6.05
C GLY A 189 -16.62 -8.95 5.88
N ASN A 190 -15.41 -9.27 6.37
CA ASN A 190 -14.24 -8.44 6.15
C ASN A 190 -13.84 -8.37 4.66
N SER A 191 -14.01 -9.45 3.89
CA SER A 191 -13.70 -9.44 2.45
C SER A 191 -14.55 -8.43 1.67
N PHE A 192 -15.86 -8.38 1.95
CA PHE A 192 -16.78 -7.41 1.35
C PHE A 192 -16.52 -5.99 1.84
N ASN A 193 -16.25 -5.81 3.14
CA ASN A 193 -15.95 -4.49 3.69
C ASN A 193 -14.66 -3.90 3.10
N MET A 194 -13.60 -4.72 2.97
CA MET A 194 -12.36 -4.32 2.30
C MET A 194 -12.58 -3.97 0.82
N GLU A 195 -13.35 -4.79 0.09
CA GLU A 195 -13.70 -4.48 -1.31
C GLU A 195 -14.46 -3.16 -1.42
N GLY A 196 -15.48 -2.94 -0.59
CA GLY A 196 -16.27 -1.71 -0.57
C GLY A 196 -15.44 -0.46 -0.25
N ASN A 197 -14.57 -0.54 0.77
CA ASN A 197 -13.64 0.54 1.10
C ASN A 197 -12.65 0.82 -0.04
N THR A 198 -12.15 -0.23 -0.70
CA THR A 198 -11.23 -0.09 -1.84
C THR A 198 -11.91 0.59 -3.02
N LEU A 199 -13.14 0.19 -3.35
CA LEU A 199 -13.93 0.81 -4.42
C LEU A 199 -14.27 2.27 -4.10
N SER A 200 -14.67 2.57 -2.86
CA SER A 200 -14.92 3.94 -2.41
C SER A 200 -13.66 4.82 -2.53
N ALA A 201 -12.50 4.30 -2.14
CA ALA A 201 -11.23 5.04 -2.20
C ALA A 201 -10.63 5.16 -3.62
N TYR A 202 -10.75 4.12 -4.45
CA TYR A 202 -9.97 4.00 -5.69
C TYR A 202 -10.79 3.76 -6.96
N GLY A 203 -12.11 3.62 -6.90
CA GLY A 203 -12.96 3.30 -8.05
C GLY A 203 -12.74 4.24 -9.25
N LYS A 204 -12.68 5.57 -9.01
CA LYS A 204 -12.40 6.55 -10.08
C LYS A 204 -11.02 6.32 -10.70
N LYS A 205 -9.99 6.05 -9.89
CA LYS A 205 -8.63 5.77 -10.35
C LYS A 205 -8.56 4.47 -11.18
N PHE A 206 -9.33 3.44 -10.84
CA PHE A 206 -9.41 2.22 -11.64
C PHE A 206 -9.92 2.50 -13.06
N ILE A 207 -11.00 3.28 -13.18
CA ILE A 207 -11.55 3.70 -14.47
C ILE A 207 -10.52 4.53 -15.24
N GLU A 208 -9.89 5.53 -14.61
CA GLU A 208 -8.84 6.33 -15.27
C GLU A 208 -7.68 5.48 -15.78
N ASN A 209 -7.18 4.55 -14.96
CA ASN A 209 -6.07 3.68 -15.34
C ASN A 209 -6.45 2.80 -16.54
N ARG A 210 -7.60 2.12 -16.48
CA ARG A 210 -8.11 1.26 -17.56
C ARG A 210 -8.22 2.00 -18.89
N PHE A 211 -8.76 3.22 -18.88
CA PHE A 211 -8.90 3.99 -20.11
C PHE A 211 -7.58 4.57 -20.61
N LYS A 212 -6.63 4.87 -19.72
CA LYS A 212 -5.25 5.18 -20.10
C LYS A 212 -4.55 3.98 -20.74
N HIS A 213 -4.86 2.75 -20.31
CA HIS A 213 -4.35 1.52 -20.94
C HIS A 213 -4.99 1.28 -22.30
N LEU A 214 -6.31 1.48 -22.43
CA LEU A 214 -7.06 1.30 -23.69
C LEU A 214 -6.48 2.09 -24.87
N ARG A 215 -5.85 3.25 -24.59
CA ARG A 215 -5.17 4.07 -25.60
C ARG A 215 -4.19 3.27 -26.43
N THR A 216 -3.37 2.44 -25.78
CA THR A 216 -2.26 1.73 -26.41
C THR A 216 -2.34 0.21 -26.25
N ILE A 217 -3.44 -0.31 -25.66
CA ILE A 217 -3.62 -1.75 -25.44
C ILE A 217 -3.51 -2.56 -26.73
N HIS A 218 -3.91 -2.01 -27.88
CA HIS A 218 -3.84 -2.67 -29.18
C HIS A 218 -2.40 -2.91 -29.70
N HIS A 219 -1.39 -2.32 -29.05
CA HIS A 219 0.04 -2.63 -29.27
C HIS A 219 0.53 -3.79 -28.38
N HIS A 220 -0.32 -4.31 -27.50
CA HIS A 220 0.01 -5.35 -26.54
C HIS A 220 -0.63 -6.70 -26.90
N GLN A 221 -0.60 -7.66 -25.97
CA GLN A 221 -1.21 -8.98 -26.14
C GLN A 221 -2.11 -9.35 -24.96
N LEU A 222 -2.97 -10.32 -25.17
CA LEU A 222 -3.70 -10.99 -24.11
C LEU A 222 -2.90 -12.17 -23.57
N LEU A 223 -2.92 -12.36 -22.26
CA LEU A 223 -2.26 -13.50 -21.63
C LEU A 223 -2.85 -14.85 -22.12
N GLU A 224 -4.14 -14.90 -22.43
CA GLU A 224 -4.79 -16.10 -22.99
C GLU A 224 -4.21 -16.56 -24.34
N ASN A 225 -3.52 -15.69 -25.08
CA ASN A 225 -2.84 -16.10 -26.31
C ASN A 225 -1.71 -17.10 -26.03
N LEU A 226 -1.19 -17.11 -24.80
CA LEU A 226 -0.17 -18.05 -24.35
C LEU A 226 -0.75 -19.30 -23.68
N LYS A 227 -2.08 -19.49 -23.76
CA LYS A 227 -2.73 -20.61 -23.08
C LYS A 227 -2.11 -21.94 -23.48
N ASP A 228 -1.74 -22.75 -22.49
CA ASP A 228 -1.16 -24.09 -22.63
C ASP A 228 0.13 -24.16 -23.49
N ARG A 229 0.79 -23.02 -23.78
CA ARG A 229 2.03 -23.00 -24.58
C ARG A 229 3.22 -23.65 -23.86
N PHE A 230 3.14 -23.75 -22.54
CA PHE A 230 4.12 -24.42 -21.68
C PHE A 230 3.47 -25.55 -20.89
N LYS A 231 2.51 -26.22 -21.52
CA LYS A 231 1.82 -27.37 -20.92
C LYS A 231 2.81 -28.41 -20.41
N ASP A 232 2.60 -28.85 -19.17
CA ASP A 232 3.40 -29.87 -18.49
C ASP A 232 4.90 -29.51 -18.35
N LYS A 233 5.24 -28.21 -18.43
CA LYS A 233 6.58 -27.69 -18.15
C LYS A 233 6.65 -27.07 -16.75
N PRO A 234 7.79 -27.17 -16.05
CA PRO A 234 7.92 -26.59 -14.72
C PRO A 234 7.87 -25.05 -14.78
N ALA A 235 7.19 -24.46 -13.80
CA ALA A 235 7.22 -23.01 -13.57
C ALA A 235 7.57 -22.72 -12.12
N ILE A 236 8.47 -21.76 -11.91
CA ILE A 236 8.85 -21.23 -10.61
C ILE A 236 8.23 -19.84 -10.46
N ILE A 237 7.30 -19.72 -9.52
CA ILE A 237 6.70 -18.43 -9.14
C ILE A 237 7.48 -17.84 -7.97
N VAL A 238 8.05 -16.66 -8.18
CA VAL A 238 8.98 -16.01 -7.24
C VAL A 238 8.30 -14.82 -6.57
N ALA A 239 8.12 -14.91 -5.25
CA ALA A 239 7.58 -13.86 -4.40
C ALA A 239 8.67 -13.24 -3.49
N GLY A 240 8.37 -12.08 -2.91
CA GLY A 240 9.36 -11.24 -2.23
C GLY A 240 9.54 -11.50 -0.74
N GLY A 241 9.15 -12.67 -0.25
CA GLY A 241 9.30 -13.04 1.15
C GLY A 241 10.77 -13.14 1.58
N PRO A 242 11.11 -12.86 2.86
CA PRO A 242 12.48 -12.90 3.37
C PRO A 242 13.24 -14.20 3.08
N SER A 243 12.57 -15.36 3.04
CA SER A 243 13.22 -16.64 2.77
C SER A 243 13.86 -16.72 1.39
N LEU A 244 13.47 -15.86 0.45
CA LEU A 244 14.06 -15.80 -0.88
C LEU A 244 15.58 -15.59 -0.84
N ASP A 245 16.10 -14.81 0.12
CA ASP A 245 17.54 -14.56 0.25
C ASP A 245 18.35 -15.85 0.39
N LYS A 246 17.77 -16.90 0.97
CA LYS A 246 18.41 -18.21 1.12
C LYS A 246 18.62 -18.90 -0.22
N ASN A 247 17.67 -18.73 -1.15
CA ASN A 247 17.51 -19.61 -2.31
C ASN A 247 17.63 -18.87 -3.66
N ILE A 248 17.71 -17.54 -3.66
CA ILE A 248 17.75 -16.70 -4.87
C ILE A 248 18.88 -17.07 -5.83
N HIS A 249 20.05 -17.43 -5.29
CA HIS A 249 21.23 -17.82 -6.07
C HIS A 249 21.00 -19.12 -6.87
N LEU A 250 20.13 -20.02 -6.40
CA LEU A 250 19.82 -21.28 -7.06
C LEU A 250 18.95 -21.11 -8.30
N LEU A 251 18.15 -20.03 -8.40
CA LEU A 251 17.25 -19.79 -9.53
C LEU A 251 18.00 -19.68 -10.86
N THR A 252 19.27 -19.27 -10.84
CA THR A 252 20.15 -19.26 -12.03
C THR A 252 20.32 -20.65 -12.66
N LYS A 253 20.26 -21.73 -11.85
CA LYS A 253 20.35 -23.12 -12.32
C LYS A 253 19.09 -23.57 -13.09
N ALA A 254 17.95 -22.91 -12.84
CA ALA A 254 16.67 -23.21 -13.48
C ALA A 254 16.41 -22.41 -14.76
N LYS A 255 17.26 -21.43 -15.07
CA LYS A 255 17.15 -20.59 -16.26
C LYS A 255 17.07 -21.47 -17.52
N ASP A 256 16.14 -21.13 -18.41
CA ASP A 256 15.83 -21.85 -19.66
C ASP A 256 15.30 -23.28 -19.47
N LYS A 257 15.18 -23.78 -18.22
CA LYS A 257 14.68 -25.14 -17.90
C LYS A 257 13.35 -25.15 -17.15
N ALA A 258 12.95 -24.01 -16.62
CA ALA A 258 11.64 -23.73 -16.05
C ALA A 258 11.27 -22.28 -16.35
N LEU A 259 9.97 -22.01 -16.44
CA LEU A 259 9.50 -20.63 -16.53
C LEU A 259 9.70 -19.93 -15.20
N ILE A 260 10.33 -18.77 -15.20
CA ILE A 260 10.50 -17.96 -14.00
C ILE A 260 9.55 -16.76 -14.08
N ILE A 261 8.55 -16.76 -13.20
CA ILE A 261 7.51 -15.72 -13.12
C ILE A 261 7.68 -14.99 -11.79
N ALA A 262 8.12 -13.74 -11.83
CA ALA A 262 8.50 -12.98 -10.65
C ALA A 262 7.52 -11.85 -10.33
N ALA A 263 7.31 -11.59 -9.04
CA ALA A 263 6.65 -10.35 -8.62
C ALA A 263 7.51 -9.12 -8.94
N ASP A 264 6.87 -8.01 -9.33
CA ASP A 264 7.51 -6.72 -9.62
C ASP A 264 8.52 -6.26 -8.55
N THR A 265 8.20 -6.43 -7.27
CA THR A 265 9.05 -6.07 -6.13
C THR A 265 10.37 -6.82 -6.07
N VAL A 266 10.44 -8.02 -6.65
CA VAL A 266 11.57 -8.95 -6.54
C VAL A 266 12.56 -8.77 -7.69
N LEU A 267 12.13 -8.15 -8.79
CA LEU A 267 12.93 -7.98 -9.98
C LEU A 267 14.32 -7.33 -9.73
N PRO A 268 14.46 -6.27 -8.90
CA PRO A 268 15.78 -5.72 -8.56
C PRO A 268 16.71 -6.74 -7.89
N ALA A 269 16.19 -7.56 -6.97
CA ALA A 269 16.97 -8.59 -6.29
C ALA A 269 17.42 -9.69 -7.27
N LEU A 270 16.56 -10.14 -8.19
CA LEU A 270 16.94 -11.11 -9.23
C LEU A 270 18.03 -10.56 -10.14
N LYS A 271 17.89 -9.29 -10.56
CA LYS A 271 18.89 -8.62 -11.40
C LYS A 271 20.24 -8.48 -10.73
N ALA A 272 20.28 -8.16 -9.43
CA ALA A 272 21.52 -8.12 -8.66
C ALA A 272 22.25 -9.48 -8.63
N HIS A 273 21.51 -10.59 -8.77
CA HIS A 273 22.05 -11.95 -8.86
C HIS A 273 22.22 -12.45 -10.31
N GLY A 274 22.18 -11.56 -11.30
CA GLY A 274 22.41 -11.92 -12.71
C GLY A 274 21.26 -12.68 -13.38
N LEU A 275 20.08 -12.73 -12.75
CA LEU A 275 18.90 -13.41 -13.29
C LEU A 275 17.91 -12.39 -13.88
N THR A 276 17.39 -12.70 -15.07
CA THR A 276 16.23 -12.01 -15.63
C THR A 276 15.10 -13.02 -15.73
N PRO A 277 13.95 -12.80 -15.06
CA PRO A 277 12.81 -13.71 -15.17
C PRO A 277 12.18 -13.63 -16.56
N ASP A 278 11.45 -14.67 -16.96
CA ASP A 278 10.72 -14.69 -18.23
C ASP A 278 9.50 -13.77 -18.20
N PHE A 279 8.83 -13.72 -17.04
CA PHE A 279 7.69 -12.87 -16.78
C PHE A 279 7.87 -12.09 -15.47
N VAL A 280 7.43 -10.84 -15.49
CA VAL A 280 7.23 -10.01 -14.30
C VAL A 280 5.75 -9.69 -14.21
N SER A 281 5.13 -9.88 -13.05
CA SER A 281 3.74 -9.52 -12.84
C SER A 281 3.60 -8.25 -12.00
N ALA A 282 2.65 -7.38 -12.36
CA ALA A 282 2.37 -6.14 -11.65
C ALA A 282 0.85 -5.90 -11.52
N ILE A 283 0.41 -5.45 -10.34
CA ILE A 283 -1.03 -5.29 -10.03
C ILE A 283 -1.40 -3.95 -9.36
N ASP A 284 -0.44 -3.25 -8.76
CA ASP A 284 -0.73 -2.14 -7.86
C ASP A 284 -1.16 -0.87 -8.61
N MET A 285 -2.33 -0.32 -8.26
CA MET A 285 -2.91 0.86 -8.92
C MET A 285 -2.24 2.19 -8.54
N GLN A 286 -1.59 2.22 -7.37
CA GLN A 286 -1.04 3.43 -6.79
C GLN A 286 0.26 3.82 -7.49
N ASP A 287 0.57 5.12 -7.51
CA ASP A 287 1.77 5.60 -8.17
C ASP A 287 3.05 5.00 -7.54
N ILE A 288 3.01 4.64 -6.23
CA ILE A 288 4.07 3.90 -5.46
C ILE A 288 4.59 2.64 -6.13
N ALA A 289 3.76 2.01 -6.93
CA ALA A 289 4.14 0.80 -7.64
C ALA A 289 5.33 1.01 -8.60
N ILE A 290 5.52 2.23 -9.14
CA ILE A 290 6.60 2.51 -10.09
C ILE A 290 7.99 2.37 -9.44
N GLU A 291 8.15 2.80 -8.19
CA GLU A 291 9.46 2.77 -7.50
C GLU A 291 10.00 1.35 -7.32
N LYS A 292 9.13 0.33 -7.40
CA LYS A 292 9.54 -1.07 -7.34
C LYS A 292 10.48 -1.45 -8.48
N ILE A 293 10.21 -0.96 -9.70
CA ILE A 293 10.85 -1.44 -10.94
C ILE A 293 11.62 -0.36 -11.70
N ILE A 294 11.43 0.92 -11.36
CA ILE A 294 11.99 2.04 -12.12
C ILE A 294 13.53 2.06 -12.14
N SER A 295 14.18 1.51 -11.12
CA SER A 295 15.65 1.37 -11.07
C SER A 295 16.22 0.51 -12.19
N LEU A 296 15.38 -0.29 -12.85
CA LEU A 296 15.75 -1.18 -13.95
C LEU A 296 15.19 -0.71 -15.30
N ALA A 297 14.62 0.50 -15.34
CA ALA A 297 14.04 1.03 -16.56
C ALA A 297 15.10 1.60 -17.52
N ASP A 298 16.40 1.52 -17.20
CA ASP A 298 17.45 2.19 -17.97
C ASP A 298 17.80 1.50 -19.29
N GLN A 299 17.48 0.21 -19.40
CA GLN A 299 17.78 -0.62 -20.56
C GLN A 299 16.64 -1.59 -20.86
N PRO A 300 16.44 -1.99 -22.13
CA PRO A 300 15.53 -3.07 -22.50
C PRO A 300 15.78 -4.33 -21.67
N LEU A 301 14.71 -4.90 -21.14
CA LEU A 301 14.75 -6.13 -20.38
C LEU A 301 14.16 -7.26 -21.21
N ASP A 302 14.89 -8.38 -21.32
CA ASP A 302 14.40 -9.60 -21.95
C ASP A 302 13.42 -10.34 -21.01
N THR A 303 12.33 -9.67 -20.67
CA THR A 303 11.24 -10.15 -19.83
C THR A 303 9.92 -9.65 -20.41
N ALA A 304 8.86 -10.44 -20.27
CA ALA A 304 7.51 -9.98 -20.51
C ALA A 304 6.89 -9.41 -19.22
N LEU A 305 5.93 -8.51 -19.34
CA LEU A 305 5.17 -7.92 -18.24
C LEU A 305 3.73 -8.43 -18.28
N VAL A 306 3.23 -8.99 -17.17
CA VAL A 306 1.83 -9.41 -17.02
C VAL A 306 1.09 -8.42 -16.13
N CYS A 307 0.00 -7.85 -16.67
CA CYS A 307 -0.73 -6.74 -16.06
C CYS A 307 -2.20 -7.08 -15.84
N THR A 308 -2.76 -6.59 -14.72
CA THR A 308 -4.22 -6.45 -14.56
C THR A 308 -4.70 -5.11 -15.10
N SER A 309 -6.01 -5.01 -15.37
CA SER A 309 -6.59 -3.80 -15.97
C SER A 309 -6.51 -2.55 -15.09
N TRP A 310 -6.43 -2.69 -13.77
CA TRP A 310 -6.42 -1.56 -12.82
C TRP A 310 -5.02 -1.09 -12.42
N LEU A 311 -3.97 -1.80 -12.88
CA LEU A 311 -2.57 -1.47 -12.67
C LEU A 311 -2.30 0.03 -12.92
N ASN A 312 -1.34 0.60 -12.20
CA ASN A 312 -0.89 1.96 -12.46
C ASN A 312 -0.59 2.18 -13.96
N ALA A 313 -1.24 3.19 -14.56
CA ALA A 313 -1.17 3.46 -15.99
C ALA A 313 0.25 3.65 -16.54
N ARG A 314 1.20 4.05 -15.71
CA ARG A 314 2.55 4.42 -16.14
C ARG A 314 3.49 3.23 -16.21
N ILE A 315 3.26 2.18 -15.41
CA ILE A 315 4.11 0.97 -15.38
C ILE A 315 4.31 0.36 -16.78
N PRO A 316 3.25 -0.05 -17.51
CA PRO A 316 3.44 -0.66 -18.83
C PRO A 316 3.95 0.32 -19.91
N LYS A 317 3.94 1.62 -19.62
CA LYS A 317 4.39 2.66 -20.56
C LYS A 317 5.87 2.99 -20.42
N VAL A 318 6.45 2.81 -19.23
CA VAL A 318 7.85 3.16 -18.92
C VAL A 318 8.73 1.94 -18.69
N PHE A 319 8.16 0.83 -18.20
CA PHE A 319 8.91 -0.38 -17.94
C PHE A 319 9.27 -1.03 -19.28
N PRO A 320 10.57 -1.23 -19.57
CA PRO A 320 11.03 -1.61 -20.91
C PRO A 320 10.95 -3.12 -21.11
N ALA A 321 9.76 -3.69 -20.89
CA ALA A 321 9.47 -5.10 -21.17
C ALA A 321 9.49 -5.37 -22.68
N ARG A 322 9.91 -6.59 -23.04
CA ARG A 322 9.84 -7.10 -24.42
C ARG A 322 8.40 -7.08 -24.94
N GLN A 323 7.45 -7.50 -24.09
CA GLN A 323 6.03 -7.54 -24.41
C GLN A 323 5.18 -7.36 -23.15
N VAL A 324 4.00 -6.73 -23.30
CA VAL A 324 2.99 -6.62 -22.24
C VAL A 324 1.82 -7.57 -22.52
N TYR A 325 1.41 -8.34 -21.52
CA TYR A 325 0.29 -9.26 -21.53
C TYR A 325 -0.78 -8.81 -20.55
N TRP A 326 -2.02 -8.68 -21.02
CA TRP A 326 -3.17 -8.28 -20.22
C TRP A 326 -4.01 -9.48 -19.83
N THR A 327 -4.49 -9.47 -18.59
CA THR A 327 -5.50 -10.40 -18.10
C THR A 327 -6.66 -9.65 -17.45
N PHE A 328 -7.85 -10.24 -17.54
CA PHE A 328 -9.11 -9.65 -17.11
C PHE A 328 -9.91 -10.65 -16.26
N THR A 329 -10.74 -10.12 -15.37
CA THR A 329 -11.64 -10.92 -14.52
C THR A 329 -13.06 -10.99 -15.07
N ALA A 330 -13.93 -11.72 -14.36
CA ALA A 330 -15.34 -11.82 -14.67
C ALA A 330 -16.19 -10.57 -14.34
N LYS A 331 -15.60 -9.53 -13.71
CA LYS A 331 -16.34 -8.31 -13.32
C LYS A 331 -16.79 -7.52 -14.55
N ASN A 332 -17.96 -6.86 -14.48
CA ASN A 332 -18.63 -6.20 -15.61
C ASN A 332 -17.72 -5.33 -16.50
N MET A 333 -16.97 -4.39 -15.91
CA MET A 333 -16.04 -3.53 -16.66
C MET A 333 -14.91 -4.34 -17.31
N GLU A 334 -14.33 -5.31 -16.61
CA GLU A 334 -13.23 -6.11 -17.12
C GLU A 334 -13.65 -7.12 -18.17
N ALA A 335 -14.83 -7.71 -18.01
CA ALA A 335 -15.49 -8.54 -19.00
C ALA A 335 -15.66 -7.77 -20.32
N TRP A 336 -16.14 -6.52 -20.21
CA TRP A 336 -16.29 -5.64 -21.35
C TRP A 336 -14.95 -5.29 -22.00
N LEU A 337 -13.94 -4.93 -21.20
CA LEU A 337 -12.57 -4.67 -21.69
C LEU A 337 -11.95 -5.89 -22.37
N ASN A 338 -12.14 -7.09 -21.82
CA ASN A 338 -11.66 -8.33 -22.41
C ASN A 338 -12.29 -8.58 -23.79
N SER A 339 -13.61 -8.42 -23.88
CA SER A 339 -14.33 -8.54 -25.16
C SER A 339 -13.87 -7.52 -26.20
N LEU A 340 -13.59 -6.28 -25.77
CA LEU A 340 -13.01 -5.24 -26.63
C LEU A 340 -11.63 -5.64 -27.15
N ALA A 341 -10.81 -6.17 -26.25
CA ALA A 341 -9.49 -6.70 -26.50
C ALA A 341 -9.49 -8.01 -27.33
N GLY A 342 -10.66 -8.56 -27.65
CA GLY A 342 -10.80 -9.80 -28.44
C GLY A 342 -10.67 -11.08 -27.61
N GLY A 343 -10.61 -10.96 -26.29
CA GLY A 343 -10.43 -12.06 -25.37
C GLY A 343 -11.68 -12.89 -25.13
N LYS A 344 -11.47 -14.12 -24.65
CA LYS A 344 -12.51 -15.14 -24.46
C LYS A 344 -12.46 -15.80 -23.08
N ILE A 345 -11.34 -15.69 -22.37
CA ILE A 345 -11.10 -16.32 -21.09
C ILE A 345 -11.11 -15.24 -20.01
N MET A 346 -11.85 -15.53 -18.93
CA MET A 346 -11.90 -14.69 -17.75
C MET A 346 -11.19 -15.42 -16.61
N THR A 347 -10.41 -14.69 -15.84
CA THR A 347 -9.76 -15.22 -14.64
C THR A 347 -10.63 -14.97 -13.40
N THR A 348 -10.36 -15.71 -12.33
CA THR A 348 -10.95 -15.47 -11.01
C THR A 348 -10.50 -14.15 -10.38
N GLY A 349 -9.46 -13.52 -10.93
CA GLY A 349 -8.85 -12.29 -10.45
C GLY A 349 -7.76 -12.53 -9.41
N ALA A 350 -6.82 -11.60 -9.35
CA ALA A 350 -5.74 -11.59 -8.36
C ALA A 350 -5.94 -10.42 -7.40
N GLY A 351 -5.85 -10.67 -6.10
CA GLY A 351 -5.77 -9.63 -5.06
C GLY A 351 -4.33 -9.23 -4.73
N THR A 352 -3.34 -10.06 -5.09
CA THR A 352 -1.91 -9.81 -4.88
C THR A 352 -1.10 -10.17 -6.12
N VAL A 353 0.13 -9.64 -6.22
CA VAL A 353 1.06 -9.98 -7.32
C VAL A 353 1.38 -11.48 -7.34
N ALA A 354 1.51 -12.11 -6.17
CA ALA A 354 1.78 -13.55 -6.07
C ALA A 354 0.64 -14.41 -6.66
N GLN A 355 -0.61 -14.00 -6.44
CA GLN A 355 -1.76 -14.66 -7.06
C GLN A 355 -1.78 -14.45 -8.58
N LEU A 356 -1.31 -13.30 -9.08
CA LEU A 356 -1.15 -13.08 -10.52
C LEU A 356 -0.06 -13.97 -11.13
N ASN A 357 1.06 -14.21 -10.43
CA ASN A 357 2.07 -15.18 -10.86
C ASN A 357 1.45 -16.59 -10.99
N PHE A 358 0.66 -16.99 -9.99
CA PHE A 358 -0.02 -18.29 -9.98
C PHE A 358 -1.01 -18.43 -11.15
N ILE A 359 -1.89 -17.43 -11.35
CA ILE A 359 -2.84 -17.40 -12.49
C ILE A 359 -2.08 -17.47 -13.82
N THR A 360 -0.94 -16.79 -13.92
CA THR A 360 -0.08 -16.83 -15.11
C THR A 360 0.42 -18.25 -15.35
N ALA A 361 1.00 -18.92 -14.35
CA ALA A 361 1.50 -20.29 -14.47
C ALA A 361 0.39 -21.29 -14.86
N ILE A 362 -0.80 -21.15 -14.27
CA ILE A 362 -1.98 -21.97 -14.62
C ILE A 362 -2.39 -21.74 -16.08
N MET A 363 -2.51 -20.48 -16.51
CA MET A 363 -2.90 -20.14 -17.88
C MET A 363 -1.92 -20.74 -18.90
N LEU A 364 -0.62 -20.69 -18.60
CA LEU A 364 0.43 -21.25 -19.47
C LEU A 364 0.44 -22.78 -19.51
N GLY A 365 -0.33 -23.46 -18.65
CA GLY A 365 -0.45 -24.91 -18.58
C GLY A 365 0.64 -25.59 -17.75
N CYS A 366 1.46 -24.84 -17.01
CA CYS A 366 2.68 -25.33 -16.37
C CYS A 366 2.42 -26.38 -15.27
N SER A 367 3.23 -27.44 -15.23
CA SER A 367 3.24 -28.45 -14.16
C SER A 367 4.65 -29.07 -14.07
N PRO A 368 5.31 -29.11 -12.89
CA PRO A 368 4.85 -28.57 -11.61
C PRO A 368 4.86 -27.03 -11.55
N ILE A 369 4.06 -26.47 -10.63
CA ILE A 369 4.15 -25.06 -10.21
C ILE A 369 4.84 -24.99 -8.84
N ILE A 370 5.95 -24.26 -8.78
CA ILE A 370 6.90 -24.25 -7.67
C ILE A 370 6.89 -22.87 -7.01
N PHE A 371 6.57 -22.83 -5.71
CA PHE A 371 6.53 -21.59 -4.92
C PHE A 371 7.88 -21.30 -4.27
N VAL A 372 8.45 -20.11 -4.52
CA VAL A 372 9.70 -19.65 -3.90
C VAL A 372 9.51 -18.25 -3.34
N GLY A 373 9.98 -18.01 -2.10
CA GLY A 373 9.84 -16.72 -1.43
C GLY A 373 8.38 -16.37 -1.09
N GLN A 374 7.47 -17.35 -1.06
CA GLN A 374 6.06 -17.18 -0.74
C GLN A 374 5.82 -17.34 0.77
N ASP A 375 6.54 -16.57 1.60
CA ASP A 375 6.64 -16.84 3.04
C ASP A 375 5.29 -16.77 3.75
N LEU A 376 4.50 -15.73 3.48
CA LEU A 376 3.26 -15.41 4.20
C LEU A 376 3.43 -15.42 5.74
N ALA A 377 4.64 -15.12 6.21
CA ALA A 377 5.06 -15.12 7.61
C ALA A 377 6.11 -14.02 7.83
N PHE A 378 6.38 -13.70 9.10
CA PHE A 378 7.46 -12.78 9.48
C PHE A 378 8.74 -13.53 9.83
N SER A 379 9.89 -13.00 9.39
CA SER A 379 11.19 -13.33 9.99
C SER A 379 11.44 -12.40 11.19
N LYS A 380 12.40 -12.74 12.06
CA LYS A 380 12.71 -11.94 13.27
C LYS A 380 13.07 -10.48 12.97
N ASP A 381 13.54 -10.17 11.75
CA ASP A 381 14.15 -8.86 11.44
C ASP A 381 13.62 -8.18 10.16
N GLN A 382 12.89 -8.84 9.24
CA GLN A 382 12.50 -8.26 7.92
C GLN A 382 11.17 -8.78 7.36
N ARG A 383 10.52 -7.98 6.48
CA ARG A 383 9.26 -8.32 5.78
C ARG A 383 9.41 -8.72 4.31
N HIS A 384 10.50 -8.33 3.68
CA HIS A 384 10.83 -8.65 2.30
C HIS A 384 12.29 -9.06 2.21
N ALA A 385 12.65 -9.79 1.15
CA ALA A 385 14.04 -10.12 0.85
C ALA A 385 14.92 -8.86 0.73
N SER A 386 16.21 -9.04 1.01
CA SER A 386 17.23 -8.01 0.83
C SER A 386 17.22 -7.48 -0.61
N HIS A 387 17.57 -6.20 -0.80
CA HIS A 387 17.65 -5.53 -2.11
C HIS A 387 16.30 -5.28 -2.83
N THR A 388 15.15 -5.43 -2.16
CA THR A 388 13.85 -4.97 -2.69
C THR A 388 13.68 -3.45 -2.48
N ASN A 389 13.20 -2.70 -3.48
CA ASN A 389 13.19 -1.22 -3.48
C ASN A 389 12.29 -0.54 -2.42
N LEU A 390 11.65 -1.30 -1.52
CA LEU A 390 10.76 -0.81 -0.47
C LEU A 390 10.83 -1.69 0.78
N THR A 391 12.02 -2.16 1.18
CA THR A 391 12.24 -2.90 2.43
C THR A 391 11.71 -2.08 3.61
N ARG A 392 10.49 -2.38 4.06
CA ARG A 392 9.97 -1.89 5.34
C ARG A 392 10.65 -2.72 6.42
N GLU A 393 11.58 -2.10 7.16
CA GLU A 393 11.93 -2.61 8.49
C GLU A 393 10.62 -2.73 9.29
N ILE A 394 10.52 -3.76 10.13
CA ILE A 394 9.37 -3.93 11.02
C ILE A 394 9.35 -2.69 11.92
N SER A 395 8.32 -1.86 11.78
CA SER A 395 8.17 -0.71 12.67
C SER A 395 8.15 -1.24 14.12
N PRO A 396 8.79 -0.58 15.08
CA PRO A 396 8.66 -0.91 16.50
C PRO A 396 7.17 -1.01 16.94
N TYR A 397 6.27 -0.32 16.23
CA TYR A 397 4.82 -0.39 16.43
C TYR A 397 4.20 -1.74 16.00
N GLU A 398 4.75 -2.38 14.96
CA GLU A 398 4.29 -3.68 14.45
C GLU A 398 4.82 -4.86 15.28
N SER A 399 5.96 -4.69 15.96
CA SER A 399 6.44 -5.65 16.96
C SER A 399 5.52 -5.75 18.19
N LYS A 400 4.69 -4.74 18.44
CA LYS A 400 3.70 -4.67 19.54
C LYS A 400 2.28 -5.07 19.13
N ASN A 401 2.08 -5.56 17.90
CA ASN A 401 0.74 -5.80 17.36
C ASN A 401 0.08 -7.04 18.00
N LYS A 402 -1.06 -6.87 18.68
CA LYS A 402 -1.83 -7.93 19.38
C LYS A 402 -2.50 -8.98 18.45
N ASN A 403 -2.22 -8.96 17.14
CA ASN A 403 -2.90 -9.76 16.11
C ASN A 403 -2.00 -10.79 15.40
N MET A 404 -0.83 -11.12 15.97
CA MET A 404 0.03 -12.19 15.45
C MET A 404 -0.66 -13.56 15.63
N ILE A 405 -0.66 -14.37 14.59
CA ILE A 405 -1.22 -15.73 14.60
C ILE A 405 -0.08 -16.70 14.32
N TRP A 406 -0.05 -17.82 15.04
CA TRP A 406 0.93 -18.88 14.81
C TRP A 406 0.30 -19.97 13.95
N VAL A 407 1.00 -20.34 12.87
CA VAL A 407 0.56 -21.36 11.92
C VAL A 407 1.70 -22.32 11.63
N ASP A 408 1.36 -23.51 11.13
CA ASP A 408 2.35 -24.55 10.84
C ASP A 408 3.41 -24.05 9.84
N ALA A 409 4.66 -24.27 10.20
CA ALA A 409 5.81 -23.94 9.39
C ALA A 409 6.02 -24.98 8.28
N TYR A 410 6.64 -24.54 7.19
CA TYR A 410 7.22 -25.42 6.18
C TYR A 410 8.06 -26.55 6.82
N GLY A 411 7.93 -27.77 6.31
CA GLY A 411 8.68 -28.95 6.76
C GLY A 411 8.14 -29.59 8.05
N GLY A 412 7.10 -29.03 8.66
CA GLY A 412 6.44 -29.59 9.84
C GLY A 412 7.19 -29.39 11.16
N ASN A 413 8.25 -28.58 11.14
CA ASN A 413 9.12 -28.36 12.29
C ASN A 413 8.74 -27.10 13.07
N GLY A 414 7.53 -27.09 13.64
CA GLY A 414 7.04 -26.01 14.51
C GLY A 414 6.12 -25.01 13.82
N GLN A 415 6.08 -23.78 14.36
CA GLN A 415 5.15 -22.74 13.94
C GLN A 415 5.87 -21.45 13.56
N VAL A 416 5.29 -20.71 12.62
CA VAL A 416 5.72 -19.37 12.20
C VAL A 416 4.65 -18.34 12.49
N ALA A 417 5.09 -17.11 12.80
CA ALA A 417 4.22 -15.98 13.06
C ALA A 417 3.71 -15.37 11.74
N THR A 418 2.40 -15.18 11.64
CA THR A 418 1.69 -14.60 10.50
C THR A 418 0.64 -13.57 10.93
N THR A 419 -0.03 -12.94 9.97
CA THR A 419 -1.17 -12.04 10.18
C THR A 419 -2.46 -12.64 9.63
N ARG A 420 -3.61 -12.10 10.04
CA ARG A 420 -4.90 -12.44 9.43
C ARG A 420 -4.93 -12.22 7.91
N SER A 421 -4.30 -11.15 7.41
CA SER A 421 -4.24 -10.85 5.98
C SER A 421 -3.44 -11.91 5.21
N PHE A 422 -2.27 -12.30 5.74
CA PHE A 422 -1.44 -13.36 5.14
C PHE A 422 -2.12 -14.72 5.21
N LEU A 423 -2.86 -15.01 6.29
CA LEU A 423 -3.68 -16.21 6.38
C LEU A 423 -4.77 -16.22 5.30
N GLY A 424 -5.44 -15.10 5.04
CA GLY A 424 -6.39 -14.97 3.93
C GLY A 424 -5.75 -15.27 2.56
N PHE A 425 -4.52 -14.82 2.32
CA PHE A 425 -3.78 -15.15 1.10
C PHE A 425 -3.42 -16.63 1.01
N LYS A 426 -3.00 -17.23 2.13
CA LYS A 426 -2.72 -18.67 2.23
C LYS A 426 -3.97 -19.48 1.86
N THR A 427 -5.11 -19.20 2.49
CA THR A 427 -6.37 -19.91 2.23
C THR A 427 -6.77 -19.79 0.75
N HIS A 428 -6.59 -18.63 0.14
CA HIS A 428 -6.88 -18.46 -1.29
C HIS A 428 -6.01 -19.35 -2.19
N PHE A 429 -4.71 -19.52 -1.87
CA PHE A 429 -3.87 -20.48 -2.60
C PHE A 429 -4.34 -21.91 -2.40
N GLU A 430 -4.70 -22.29 -1.17
CA GLU A 430 -5.18 -23.64 -0.87
C GLU A 430 -6.49 -23.98 -1.60
N ASP A 431 -7.43 -23.03 -1.64
CA ASP A 431 -8.69 -23.15 -2.39
C ASP A 431 -8.43 -23.28 -3.90
N ALA A 432 -7.52 -22.47 -4.44
CA ALA A 432 -7.16 -22.50 -5.86
C ALA A 432 -6.42 -23.79 -6.24
N ILE A 433 -5.52 -24.28 -5.38
CA ILE A 433 -4.82 -25.56 -5.56
C ILE A 433 -5.82 -26.72 -5.51
N ALA A 434 -6.76 -26.71 -4.57
CA ALA A 434 -7.79 -27.75 -4.45
C ALA A 434 -8.70 -27.84 -5.69
N ALA A 435 -8.85 -26.75 -6.45
CA ALA A 435 -9.59 -26.73 -7.70
C ALA A 435 -8.81 -27.35 -8.88
N GLU A 436 -7.48 -27.47 -8.80
CA GLU A 436 -6.57 -27.92 -9.87
C GLU A 436 -6.06 -29.35 -9.62
N LYS A 437 -6.96 -30.34 -9.68
CA LYS A 437 -6.68 -31.72 -9.22
C LYS A 437 -5.59 -32.49 -9.99
N ASP A 438 -5.33 -32.15 -11.24
CA ASP A 438 -4.39 -32.86 -12.12
C ASP A 438 -2.99 -32.23 -12.16
N ARG A 439 -2.74 -31.20 -11.35
CA ARG A 439 -1.51 -30.40 -11.39
C ARG A 439 -0.65 -30.61 -10.15
N LEU A 440 0.66 -30.74 -10.33
CA LEU A 440 1.60 -30.86 -9.23
C LEU A 440 1.98 -29.47 -8.72
N PHE A 441 1.83 -29.25 -7.42
CA PHE A 441 2.24 -28.03 -6.74
C PHE A 441 3.32 -28.33 -5.72
N ILE A 442 4.39 -27.53 -5.71
CA ILE A 442 5.53 -27.73 -4.82
C ILE A 442 5.83 -26.43 -4.07
N ASN A 443 5.79 -26.48 -2.76
CA ASN A 443 6.27 -25.39 -1.91
C ASN A 443 7.78 -25.58 -1.66
N ALA A 444 8.59 -24.66 -2.18
CA ALA A 444 10.04 -24.61 -1.98
C ALA A 444 10.48 -23.37 -1.16
N THR A 445 9.56 -22.82 -0.35
CA THR A 445 9.77 -21.61 0.45
C THR A 445 10.24 -21.97 1.87
N GLU A 446 11.56 -22.13 2.03
CA GLU A 446 12.18 -22.57 3.29
C GLU A 446 12.13 -21.51 4.39
N GLY A 447 11.18 -21.66 5.31
CA GLY A 447 10.92 -20.74 6.43
C GLY A 447 9.61 -19.96 6.31
N GLY A 448 8.82 -20.24 5.28
CA GLY A 448 7.45 -19.76 5.14
C GLY A 448 6.41 -20.63 5.86
N VAL A 449 5.14 -20.27 5.67
CA VAL A 449 3.99 -21.09 6.08
C VAL A 449 3.90 -22.36 5.25
N ARG A 450 3.37 -23.42 5.85
CA ARG A 450 2.88 -24.59 5.11
C ARG A 450 1.66 -24.20 4.26
N ILE A 451 1.58 -24.69 3.02
CA ILE A 451 0.43 -24.49 2.13
C ILE A 451 -0.17 -25.87 1.79
N LYS A 452 -1.40 -26.12 2.21
CA LYS A 452 -2.10 -27.40 1.98
C LYS A 452 -2.29 -27.65 0.48
N GLY A 453 -2.09 -28.90 0.08
CA GLY A 453 -2.18 -29.31 -1.33
C GLY A 453 -0.86 -29.19 -2.10
N THR A 454 0.24 -28.82 -1.44
CA THR A 454 1.58 -28.79 -2.03
C THR A 454 2.50 -29.87 -1.47
N GLU A 455 3.45 -30.34 -2.27
CA GLU A 455 4.62 -31.09 -1.78
C GLU A 455 5.67 -30.11 -1.24
N GLU A 456 6.32 -30.42 -0.11
CA GLU A 456 7.36 -29.59 0.49
C GLU A 456 8.75 -30.15 0.15
N LEU A 457 9.55 -29.42 -0.64
CA LEU A 457 10.89 -29.83 -1.08
C LEU A 457 11.85 -28.63 -1.17
N PRO A 458 13.15 -28.76 -0.79
CA PRO A 458 14.15 -27.71 -1.00
C PRO A 458 14.28 -27.34 -2.47
N LEU A 459 14.48 -26.06 -2.77
CA LEU A 459 14.50 -25.57 -4.16
C LEU A 459 15.55 -26.28 -5.02
N GLU A 460 16.73 -26.53 -4.47
CA GLU A 460 17.80 -27.24 -5.18
C GLU A 460 17.36 -28.63 -5.66
N THR A 461 16.74 -29.42 -4.76
CA THR A 461 16.20 -30.75 -5.08
C THR A 461 15.08 -30.67 -6.13
N VAL A 462 14.23 -29.65 -6.07
CA VAL A 462 13.16 -29.45 -7.05
C VAL A 462 13.74 -29.17 -8.44
N ILE A 463 14.75 -28.30 -8.52
CA ILE A 463 15.43 -27.97 -9.79
C ILE A 463 16.06 -29.23 -10.39
N GLU A 464 16.77 -30.02 -9.59
CA GLU A 464 17.39 -31.28 -10.05
C GLU A 464 16.37 -32.32 -10.54
N ARG A 465 15.22 -32.41 -9.86
CA ARG A 465 14.17 -33.39 -10.19
C ARG A 465 13.36 -33.01 -11.43
N HIS A 466 12.98 -31.74 -11.54
CA HIS A 466 11.95 -31.30 -12.50
C HIS A 466 12.47 -30.39 -13.62
N CYS A 467 13.56 -29.64 -13.43
CA CYS A 467 14.06 -28.66 -14.39
C CYS A 467 15.20 -29.25 -15.24
N LYS A 468 14.89 -30.28 -16.05
CA LYS A 468 15.90 -31.05 -16.79
C LYS A 468 16.08 -30.60 -18.25
N ASP A 469 14.97 -30.34 -18.93
CA ASP A 469 14.96 -30.05 -20.35
C ASP A 469 15.15 -28.55 -20.61
N ASN A 470 15.83 -28.18 -21.69
CA ASN A 470 15.79 -26.81 -22.19
C ASN A 470 14.43 -26.56 -22.86
N LEU A 471 13.74 -25.50 -22.44
CA LEU A 471 12.38 -25.18 -22.86
C LEU A 471 12.31 -24.22 -24.06
N ASN A 472 13.45 -23.68 -24.54
CA ASN A 472 13.49 -22.67 -25.61
C ASN A 472 12.44 -21.57 -25.42
N ILE A 473 12.35 -21.05 -24.18
CA ILE A 473 11.27 -20.16 -23.73
C ILE A 473 11.17 -18.94 -24.64
N LYS A 474 12.32 -18.33 -24.93
CA LYS A 474 12.41 -17.13 -25.75
C LYS A 474 11.85 -17.32 -27.15
N GLU A 475 12.23 -18.39 -27.84
CA GLU A 475 11.73 -18.71 -29.19
C GLU A 475 10.22 -18.92 -29.17
N THR A 476 9.73 -19.70 -28.20
CA THR A 476 8.29 -19.98 -28.03
C THR A 476 7.48 -18.70 -27.84
N LEU A 477 8.00 -17.73 -27.08
CA LEU A 477 7.35 -16.43 -26.86
C LEU A 477 7.42 -15.52 -28.09
N LEU A 478 8.55 -15.49 -28.79
CA LEU A 478 8.71 -14.70 -30.03
C LEU A 478 7.78 -15.20 -31.14
N ASP A 479 7.66 -16.51 -31.32
CA ASP A 479 6.75 -17.12 -32.29
C ASP A 479 5.29 -16.75 -32.00
N ASN A 480 4.91 -16.76 -30.71
CA ASN A 480 3.58 -16.32 -30.31
C ASN A 480 3.37 -14.82 -30.58
N GLU A 481 4.40 -14.01 -30.35
CA GLU A 481 4.35 -12.57 -30.55
C GLU A 481 4.14 -12.18 -32.02
N CYS A 482 4.71 -12.95 -32.94
CA CYS A 482 4.51 -12.76 -34.37
C CYS A 482 3.13 -13.21 -34.86
N SER A 483 2.57 -14.27 -34.27
CA SER A 483 1.36 -14.93 -34.77
C SER A 483 0.06 -14.34 -34.21
N ASN A 484 0.07 -13.82 -32.98
CA ASN A 484 -1.11 -13.29 -32.32
C ASN A 484 -1.05 -11.77 -32.18
N LYS A 485 -2.09 -11.06 -32.61
CA LYS A 485 -2.22 -9.62 -32.41
C LYS A 485 -3.59 -9.28 -31.85
N MET A 486 -3.65 -8.24 -31.03
CA MET A 486 -4.93 -7.71 -30.57
C MET A 486 -5.77 -7.19 -31.74
N PRO A 487 -7.10 -7.13 -31.59
CA PRO A 487 -7.99 -6.55 -32.57
C PRO A 487 -7.55 -5.14 -32.98
N SER A 488 -7.87 -4.75 -34.21
CA SER A 488 -7.54 -3.41 -34.70
C SER A 488 -8.12 -2.32 -33.81
N SER A 489 -7.36 -1.24 -33.66
CA SER A 489 -7.76 0.04 -33.05
C SER A 489 -9.16 0.50 -33.49
N LEU A 490 -9.55 0.22 -34.73
CA LEU A 490 -10.87 0.54 -35.30
C LEU A 490 -12.04 -0.08 -34.51
N ARG A 491 -11.96 -1.37 -34.15
CA ARG A 491 -13.02 -2.06 -33.40
C ARG A 491 -13.21 -1.45 -32.00
N LEU A 492 -12.10 -1.07 -31.37
CA LEU A 492 -12.10 -0.40 -30.07
C LEU A 492 -12.79 0.97 -30.19
N MET A 493 -12.41 1.77 -31.20
CA MET A 493 -12.99 3.09 -31.44
C MET A 493 -14.50 3.04 -31.74
N ASP A 494 -14.95 2.08 -32.55
CA ASP A 494 -16.39 1.89 -32.81
C ASP A 494 -17.17 1.62 -31.53
N SER A 495 -16.59 0.85 -30.62
CA SER A 495 -17.21 0.52 -29.33
C SER A 495 -17.25 1.73 -28.40
N LEU A 496 -16.18 2.53 -28.36
CA LEU A 496 -16.17 3.81 -27.62
C LEU A 496 -17.22 4.79 -28.18
N SER A 497 -17.37 4.86 -29.50
CA SER A 497 -18.39 5.69 -30.16
C SER A 497 -19.83 5.30 -29.77
N ARG A 498 -20.09 3.99 -29.62
CA ARG A 498 -21.40 3.51 -29.12
C ARG A 498 -21.64 3.95 -27.68
N ILE A 499 -20.64 3.82 -26.81
CA ILE A 499 -20.74 4.27 -25.42
C ILE A 499 -20.97 5.79 -25.33
N GLN A 500 -20.28 6.60 -26.14
CA GLN A 500 -20.53 8.05 -26.19
C GLN A 500 -22.00 8.37 -26.52
N LYS A 501 -22.60 7.60 -27.43
CA LYS A 501 -24.03 7.74 -27.78
C LYS A 501 -24.93 7.35 -26.60
N ASP A 502 -24.61 6.26 -25.91
CA ASP A 502 -25.37 5.79 -24.74
C ASP A 502 -25.32 6.83 -23.61
N ILE A 503 -24.11 7.30 -23.25
CA ILE A 503 -23.91 8.39 -22.28
C ILE A 503 -24.78 9.61 -22.62
N LYS A 504 -24.76 10.06 -23.87
CA LYS A 504 -25.56 11.22 -24.31
C LYS A 504 -27.07 10.99 -24.13
N ASN A 505 -27.55 9.78 -24.38
CA ASN A 505 -28.95 9.42 -24.17
C ASN A 505 -29.33 9.38 -22.69
N SER A 506 -28.48 8.79 -21.85
CA SER A 506 -28.65 8.73 -20.39
C SER A 506 -28.66 10.13 -19.78
N SER A 507 -27.72 11.00 -20.17
CA SER A 507 -27.64 12.39 -19.69
C SER A 507 -28.90 13.20 -20.01
N LYS A 508 -29.54 12.97 -21.17
CA LYS A 508 -30.83 13.62 -21.50
C LYS A 508 -31.96 13.18 -20.56
N LYS A 509 -32.05 11.88 -20.26
CA LYS A 509 -33.06 11.34 -19.34
C LYS A 509 -32.86 11.85 -17.91
N ILE A 510 -31.62 11.93 -17.45
CA ILE A 510 -31.25 12.50 -16.15
C ILE A 510 -31.69 13.96 -16.02
N GLN A 511 -31.51 14.76 -17.08
CA GLN A 511 -31.98 16.16 -17.11
C GLN A 511 -33.52 16.26 -17.09
N GLN A 512 -34.22 15.33 -17.75
CA GLN A 512 -35.68 15.25 -17.69
C GLN A 512 -36.15 14.88 -16.27
N LEU A 513 -35.54 13.86 -15.67
CA LEU A 513 -35.84 13.42 -14.31
C LEU A 513 -35.62 14.55 -13.28
N GLU A 514 -34.52 15.29 -13.41
CA GLU A 514 -34.19 16.45 -12.56
C GLU A 514 -35.31 17.51 -12.56
N LYS A 515 -35.88 17.80 -13.74
CA LYS A 515 -36.99 18.75 -13.89
C LYS A 515 -38.26 18.28 -13.19
N HIS A 516 -38.63 17.01 -13.37
CA HIS A 516 -39.81 16.43 -12.71
C HIS A 516 -39.66 16.41 -11.19
N ILE A 517 -38.49 16.00 -10.67
CA ILE A 517 -38.20 16.00 -9.23
C ILE A 517 -38.39 17.40 -8.63
N GLN A 518 -37.83 18.44 -9.25
CA GLN A 518 -37.93 19.82 -8.77
C GLN A 518 -39.37 20.34 -8.81
N SER A 519 -40.09 20.04 -9.89
CA SER A 519 -41.50 20.43 -10.07
C SER A 519 -42.40 19.78 -9.00
N ILE A 520 -42.33 18.46 -8.83
CA ILE A 520 -43.15 17.73 -7.85
C ILE A 520 -42.79 18.17 -6.43
N LYS A 521 -41.50 18.35 -6.11
CA LYS A 521 -41.07 18.85 -4.79
C LYS A 521 -41.68 20.23 -4.48
N LYS A 522 -41.69 21.15 -5.45
CA LYS A 522 -42.31 22.48 -5.31
C LYS A 522 -43.83 22.36 -5.09
N GLN A 523 -44.50 21.46 -5.81
CA GLN A 523 -45.93 21.20 -5.64
C GLN A 523 -46.24 20.62 -4.25
N SER A 524 -45.47 19.64 -3.78
CA SER A 524 -45.61 19.04 -2.44
C SER A 524 -45.42 20.06 -1.31
N LEU A 525 -44.38 20.92 -1.39
CA LEU A 525 -44.14 21.98 -0.42
C LEU A 525 -45.28 23.02 -0.39
N ASN A 526 -45.88 23.31 -1.54
CA ASN A 526 -47.04 24.20 -1.62
C ASN A 526 -48.30 23.58 -0.99
N LEU A 527 -48.51 22.26 -1.13
CA LEU A 527 -49.61 21.56 -0.43
C LEU A 527 -49.41 21.60 1.09
N GLN A 528 -48.19 21.36 1.55
CA GLN A 528 -47.82 21.44 2.97
C GLN A 528 -48.07 22.85 3.54
N LYS A 529 -47.67 23.91 2.82
CA LYS A 529 -47.97 25.31 3.20
C LYS A 529 -49.45 25.63 3.27
N LYS A 530 -50.28 24.95 2.49
CA LYS A 530 -51.74 25.10 2.48
C LYS A 530 -52.46 24.22 3.51
N GLY A 531 -51.72 23.43 4.30
CA GLY A 531 -52.30 22.51 5.29
C GLY A 531 -53.03 21.31 4.68
N ILE A 532 -52.80 21.00 3.40
CA ILE A 532 -53.43 19.87 2.71
C ILE A 532 -52.57 18.63 2.91
N SER A 533 -53.09 17.59 3.57
CA SER A 533 -52.40 16.31 3.77
C SER A 533 -53.13 15.17 3.03
N PRO A 534 -52.78 14.89 1.77
CA PRO A 534 -53.35 13.77 1.02
C PRO A 534 -52.91 12.43 1.66
N PRO A 535 -53.82 11.47 1.86
CA PRO A 535 -53.49 10.20 2.53
C PRO A 535 -52.67 9.22 1.67
N ASN A 536 -52.66 9.41 0.34
CA ASN A 536 -51.96 8.55 -0.61
C ASN A 536 -51.77 9.23 -1.98
N SER A 537 -51.08 8.54 -2.90
CA SER A 537 -50.79 9.03 -4.26
C SER A 537 -52.05 9.27 -5.11
N GLN A 538 -53.14 8.54 -4.86
CA GLN A 538 -54.40 8.74 -5.58
C GLN A 538 -55.11 10.04 -5.17
N ALA A 539 -54.89 10.53 -3.96
CA ALA A 539 -55.47 11.79 -3.49
C ALA A 539 -54.75 13.05 -4.01
N LEU A 540 -53.66 12.90 -4.77
CA LEU A 540 -52.94 14.02 -5.38
C LEU A 540 -53.66 14.60 -6.60
N PRO A 541 -53.43 15.89 -6.94
CA PRO A 541 -53.96 16.51 -8.15
C PRO A 541 -53.60 15.72 -9.42
N HIS A 542 -54.53 15.62 -10.38
CA HIS A 542 -54.35 14.82 -11.60
C HIS A 542 -53.04 15.14 -12.35
N ALA A 543 -52.69 16.43 -12.49
CA ALA A 543 -51.46 16.86 -13.15
C ALA A 543 -50.20 16.32 -12.43
N MET A 544 -50.19 16.38 -11.08
CA MET A 544 -49.10 15.88 -10.26
C MET A 544 -48.98 14.35 -10.35
N ARG A 545 -50.11 13.62 -10.35
CA ARG A 545 -50.11 12.16 -10.52
C ARG A 545 -49.51 11.73 -11.86
N ARG A 546 -49.87 12.42 -12.95
CA ARG A 546 -49.30 12.15 -14.27
C ARG A 546 -47.80 12.42 -14.31
N GLU A 547 -47.35 13.52 -13.70
CA GLU A 547 -45.94 13.87 -13.61
C GLU A 547 -45.13 12.83 -12.81
N MET A 548 -45.70 12.30 -11.73
CA MET A 548 -45.11 11.20 -10.96
C MET A 548 -44.98 9.92 -11.80
N GLN A 549 -46.00 9.55 -12.58
CA GLN A 549 -45.94 8.39 -13.48
C GLN A 549 -44.84 8.55 -14.55
N GLU A 550 -44.68 9.76 -15.10
CA GLU A 550 -43.61 10.07 -16.06
C GLU A 550 -42.23 9.99 -15.39
N LEU A 551 -42.10 10.52 -14.16
CA LEU A 551 -40.88 10.42 -13.35
C LEU A 551 -40.50 8.96 -13.08
N ASP A 552 -41.44 8.13 -12.64
CA ASP A 552 -41.19 6.70 -12.35
C ASP A 552 -40.80 5.95 -13.62
N ALA A 553 -41.46 6.22 -14.75
CA ALA A 553 -41.13 5.60 -16.03
C ALA A 553 -39.73 5.98 -16.53
N ILE A 554 -39.28 7.22 -16.32
CA ILE A 554 -37.93 7.66 -16.66
C ILE A 554 -36.91 7.01 -15.72
N SER A 555 -37.19 6.98 -14.40
CA SER A 555 -36.32 6.35 -13.42
C SER A 555 -36.11 4.88 -13.74
N LEU A 556 -37.19 4.12 -13.96
CA LEU A 556 -37.10 2.69 -14.30
C LEU A 556 -36.32 2.46 -15.60
N LYS A 557 -36.49 3.32 -16.60
CA LYS A 557 -35.71 3.24 -17.84
C LYS A 557 -34.22 3.47 -17.59
N LEU A 558 -33.88 4.43 -16.74
CA LEU A 558 -32.48 4.70 -16.35
C LEU A 558 -31.91 3.52 -15.57
N ASP A 559 -32.61 3.00 -14.59
CA ASP A 559 -32.16 1.89 -13.72
C ASP A 559 -31.75 0.65 -14.54
N ASN A 560 -32.44 0.41 -15.67
CA ASN A 560 -32.22 -0.74 -16.55
C ASN A 560 -31.20 -0.49 -17.69
N GLU A 561 -30.54 0.66 -17.74
CA GLU A 561 -29.53 0.92 -18.78
C GLU A 561 -28.25 0.11 -18.57
N LYS A 562 -27.72 -0.45 -19.66
CA LYS A 562 -26.50 -1.28 -19.66
C LYS A 562 -25.21 -0.55 -19.28
N ILE A 563 -25.27 0.77 -19.13
CA ILE A 563 -24.11 1.58 -18.75
C ILE A 563 -23.79 1.47 -17.26
N TRP A 564 -24.81 1.30 -16.39
CA TRP A 564 -24.60 1.27 -14.94
C TRP A 564 -23.75 0.09 -14.46
N PRO A 565 -23.93 -1.15 -14.97
CA PRO A 565 -23.06 -2.27 -14.63
C PRO A 565 -21.57 -2.00 -14.92
N LEU A 566 -21.25 -1.18 -15.93
CA LEU A 566 -19.86 -0.80 -16.23
C LEU A 566 -19.30 0.19 -15.20
N LEU A 567 -20.16 0.88 -14.46
CA LEU A 567 -19.81 1.97 -13.54
C LEU A 567 -20.03 1.58 -12.07
N ASP A 568 -20.36 0.32 -11.77
CA ASP A 568 -20.61 -0.19 -10.42
C ASP A 568 -19.51 0.22 -9.41
N GLU A 569 -18.25 0.22 -9.85
CA GLU A 569 -17.08 0.56 -9.03
C GLU A 569 -17.05 2.01 -8.56
N ILE A 570 -17.68 2.93 -9.31
CA ILE A 570 -17.78 4.35 -8.95
C ILE A 570 -19.17 4.74 -8.50
N THR A 571 -20.13 3.81 -8.51
CA THR A 571 -21.49 4.08 -8.05
C THR A 571 -21.71 3.83 -6.54
N MET A 572 -20.71 3.26 -5.87
CA MET A 572 -20.79 2.81 -4.47
C MET A 572 -21.19 3.89 -3.47
N GLU A 573 -20.59 5.08 -3.54
CA GLU A 573 -20.83 6.15 -2.56
C GLU A 573 -22.25 6.72 -2.66
N GLY A 574 -22.76 6.93 -3.88
CA GLY A 574 -24.14 7.35 -4.10
C GLY A 574 -25.16 6.30 -3.66
N LEU A 575 -24.80 5.01 -3.78
CA LEU A 575 -25.62 3.91 -3.28
C LEU A 575 -25.70 3.93 -1.74
N ARG A 576 -24.59 4.20 -1.03
CA ARG A 576 -24.59 4.31 0.44
C ARG A 576 -25.58 5.37 0.96
N GLN A 577 -25.61 6.55 0.34
CA GLN A 577 -26.52 7.63 0.74
C GLN A 577 -27.97 7.32 0.40
N SER A 578 -28.22 6.80 -0.81
CA SER A 578 -29.54 6.35 -1.25
C SER A 578 -30.14 5.31 -0.31
N GLU A 579 -29.31 4.35 0.09
CA GLU A 579 -29.69 3.24 0.95
C GLU A 579 -30.04 3.69 2.38
N ARG A 580 -29.38 4.72 2.93
CA ARG A 580 -29.71 5.28 4.26
C ARG A 580 -31.08 5.95 4.26
N LEU A 581 -31.36 6.74 3.22
CA LEU A 581 -32.66 7.37 3.05
C LEU A 581 -33.77 6.34 2.81
N ASN A 582 -33.45 5.21 2.17
CA ASN A 582 -34.44 4.15 1.95
C ASN A 582 -34.96 3.57 3.27
N HIS A 583 -34.09 3.40 4.28
CA HIS A 583 -34.47 2.98 5.63
C HIS A 583 -35.41 3.99 6.30
N GLU A 584 -35.10 5.29 6.23
CA GLU A 584 -35.98 6.35 6.73
C GLU A 584 -37.35 6.34 6.02
N ILE A 585 -37.34 6.14 4.69
CA ILE A 585 -38.56 6.08 3.88
C ILE A 585 -39.44 4.90 4.32
N GLN A 586 -38.87 3.71 4.55
CA GLN A 586 -39.60 2.53 5.02
C GLN A 586 -40.28 2.77 6.38
N GLN A 587 -39.66 3.52 7.30
CA GLN A 587 -40.29 3.87 8.58
C GLN A 587 -41.51 4.80 8.44
N LEU A 588 -41.61 5.52 7.32
CA LEU A 588 -42.71 6.42 6.99
C LEU A 588 -43.79 5.74 6.12
N GLU A 589 -43.53 4.54 5.61
CA GLU A 589 -44.49 3.79 4.81
C GLU A 589 -45.73 3.41 5.62
N ASN A 590 -46.87 3.29 4.95
CA ASN A 590 -48.17 2.94 5.55
C ASN A 590 -48.68 3.89 6.66
N ARG A 591 -48.17 5.12 6.70
CA ARG A 591 -48.64 6.20 7.59
C ARG A 591 -49.31 7.32 6.79
N PRO A 592 -50.64 7.27 6.55
CA PRO A 592 -51.36 8.22 5.71
C PRO A 592 -51.15 9.69 6.11
N GLU A 593 -51.05 9.96 7.41
CA GLU A 593 -50.82 11.28 7.99
C GLU A 593 -49.41 11.84 7.70
N GLN A 594 -48.45 10.97 7.35
CA GLN A 594 -47.07 11.32 7.02
C GLN A 594 -46.77 11.19 5.52
N PHE A 595 -47.78 10.96 4.67
CA PHE A 595 -47.59 10.71 3.24
C PHE A 595 -46.79 11.81 2.51
N LEU A 596 -47.02 13.09 2.81
CA LEU A 596 -46.23 14.17 2.20
C LEU A 596 -44.76 14.16 2.66
N ASN A 597 -44.48 13.77 3.91
CA ASN A 597 -43.12 13.64 4.40
C ASN A 597 -42.43 12.44 3.73
N TRP A 598 -43.13 11.31 3.60
CA TRP A 598 -42.68 10.15 2.83
C TRP A 598 -42.37 10.55 1.37
N LEU A 599 -43.27 11.28 0.69
CA LEU A 599 -43.07 11.71 -0.69
C LEU A 599 -41.88 12.66 -0.84
N LEU A 600 -41.72 13.63 0.06
CA LEU A 600 -40.59 14.56 0.05
C LEU A 600 -39.26 13.83 0.27
N LYS A 601 -39.22 12.85 1.19
CA LYS A 601 -38.05 12.00 1.43
C LYS A 601 -37.73 11.09 0.23
N SER A 602 -38.75 10.51 -0.41
CA SER A 602 -38.59 9.74 -1.64
C SER A 602 -38.04 10.58 -2.80
N LEU A 603 -38.52 11.82 -2.96
CA LEU A 603 -37.98 12.76 -3.96
C LEU A 603 -36.55 13.22 -3.63
N GLU A 604 -36.22 13.38 -2.35
CA GLU A 604 -34.86 13.67 -1.91
C GLU A 604 -33.91 12.53 -2.24
N ARG A 605 -34.30 11.28 -1.95
CA ARG A 605 -33.54 10.09 -2.34
C ARG A 605 -33.32 10.01 -3.85
N LEU A 606 -34.38 10.18 -4.64
CA LEU A 606 -34.28 10.18 -6.11
C LEU A 606 -33.39 11.31 -6.64
N LYS A 607 -33.44 12.50 -6.03
CA LYS A 607 -32.55 13.61 -6.38
C LYS A 607 -31.09 13.22 -6.16
N ILE A 608 -30.75 12.64 -5.01
CA ILE A 608 -29.38 12.21 -4.69
C ILE A 608 -28.89 11.18 -5.71
N ILE A 609 -29.71 10.17 -6.03
CA ILE A 609 -29.39 9.18 -7.07
C ILE A 609 -29.14 9.88 -8.42
N ASN A 610 -30.00 10.81 -8.82
CA ASN A 610 -29.91 11.49 -10.11
C ASN A 610 -28.70 12.42 -10.22
N ASP A 611 -28.37 13.17 -9.16
CA ASP A 611 -27.17 14.02 -9.10
C ASP A 611 -25.91 13.17 -9.22
N PHE A 612 -25.90 12.03 -8.55
CA PHE A 612 -24.79 11.10 -8.58
C PHE A 612 -24.63 10.44 -9.96
N ARG A 613 -25.72 10.02 -10.61
CA ARG A 613 -25.73 9.56 -12.00
C ARG A 613 -25.11 10.60 -12.94
N LYS A 614 -25.45 11.87 -12.75
CA LYS A 614 -24.94 13.00 -13.53
C LYS A 614 -23.43 13.16 -13.33
N GLU A 615 -22.95 13.14 -12.09
CA GLU A 615 -21.51 13.22 -11.78
C GLU A 615 -20.74 12.06 -12.43
N VAL A 616 -21.20 10.82 -12.21
CA VAL A 616 -20.60 9.59 -12.72
C VAL A 616 -20.53 9.59 -14.25
N LEU A 617 -21.62 9.95 -14.94
CA LEU A 617 -21.63 10.01 -16.40
C LEU A 617 -20.77 11.12 -16.98
N ASN A 618 -20.67 12.28 -16.31
CA ASN A 618 -19.79 13.35 -16.76
C ASN A 618 -18.32 12.91 -16.70
N PHE A 619 -17.90 12.35 -15.57
CA PHE A 619 -16.56 11.79 -15.40
C PHE A 619 -16.26 10.69 -16.44
N PHE A 620 -17.21 9.78 -16.66
CA PHE A 620 -17.04 8.70 -17.63
C PHE A 620 -17.00 9.22 -19.07
N SER A 621 -17.85 10.20 -19.40
CA SER A 621 -17.84 10.90 -20.70
C SER A 621 -16.48 11.49 -21.00
N ASP A 622 -15.91 12.24 -20.07
CA ASP A 622 -14.60 12.88 -20.25
C ASP A 622 -13.51 11.84 -20.50
N THR A 623 -13.53 10.75 -19.74
CA THR A 623 -12.56 9.65 -19.84
C THR A 623 -12.65 8.93 -21.20
N VAL A 624 -13.88 8.62 -21.64
CA VAL A 624 -14.16 7.99 -22.95
C VAL A 624 -13.73 8.92 -24.09
N ASN A 625 -14.09 10.20 -24.01
CA ASN A 625 -13.80 11.19 -25.06
C ASN A 625 -12.29 11.39 -25.25
N GLN A 626 -11.53 11.53 -24.16
CA GLN A 626 -10.08 11.67 -24.23
C GLN A 626 -9.41 10.43 -24.85
N THR A 627 -9.87 9.23 -24.46
CA THR A 627 -9.34 7.97 -24.98
C THR A 627 -9.64 7.81 -26.46
N HIS A 628 -10.89 8.07 -26.86
CA HIS A 628 -11.30 8.00 -28.26
C HIS A 628 -10.53 9.00 -29.14
N ALA A 629 -10.38 10.26 -28.67
CA ALA A 629 -9.65 11.29 -29.41
C ALA A 629 -8.16 10.92 -29.61
N PHE A 630 -7.52 10.34 -28.58
CA PHE A 630 -6.15 9.83 -28.69
C PHE A 630 -6.05 8.76 -29.78
N MET A 631 -6.88 7.72 -29.71
CA MET A 631 -6.83 6.59 -30.63
C MET A 631 -7.12 7.01 -32.07
N GLN A 632 -8.06 7.93 -32.27
CA GLN A 632 -8.35 8.49 -33.60
C GLN A 632 -7.13 9.22 -34.18
N LYS A 633 -6.46 10.05 -33.37
CA LYS A 633 -5.26 10.79 -33.80
C LYS A 633 -4.12 9.83 -34.11
N GLU A 634 -3.88 8.84 -33.26
CA GLU A 634 -2.86 7.81 -33.48
C GLU A 634 -3.09 7.01 -34.77
N GLU A 635 -4.30 6.49 -34.97
CA GLU A 635 -4.66 5.70 -36.16
C GLU A 635 -4.42 6.48 -37.47
N ILE A 636 -4.80 7.77 -37.49
CA ILE A 636 -4.59 8.64 -38.64
C ILE A 636 -3.09 8.81 -38.92
N LEU A 637 -2.29 9.00 -37.86
CA LEU A 637 -0.85 9.20 -37.99
C LEU A 637 -0.12 7.93 -38.41
N LEU A 638 -0.47 6.76 -37.85
CA LEU A 638 0.09 5.46 -38.25
C LEU A 638 -0.21 5.13 -39.73
N LYS A 639 -1.42 5.43 -40.22
CA LYS A 639 -1.74 5.26 -41.65
C LYS A 639 -0.97 6.21 -42.56
N LYS A 640 -0.63 7.41 -42.08
CA LYS A 640 0.15 8.39 -42.83
C LYS A 640 1.65 8.06 -42.81
N SER A 641 2.17 7.51 -41.71
CA SER A 641 3.59 7.13 -41.59
C SER A 641 3.98 6.01 -42.56
N GLN A 642 3.02 5.19 -42.98
CA GLN A 642 3.20 4.13 -43.99
C GLN A 642 3.16 4.64 -45.45
N LYS A 643 3.02 5.95 -45.70
CA LYS A 643 2.89 6.56 -47.04
C LYS A 643 3.99 7.62 -47.29
N ASN A 644 4.01 8.27 -48.46
CA ASN A 644 5.02 9.27 -48.88
C ASN A 644 5.31 10.42 -47.88
N ASN A 645 4.46 10.67 -46.87
CA ASN A 645 4.69 11.66 -45.80
C ASN A 645 5.18 11.00 -44.48
N ALA A 646 6.02 9.97 -44.60
CA ALA A 646 6.42 9.11 -43.48
C ALA A 646 7.03 9.90 -42.30
N ILE A 647 7.96 10.81 -42.59
CA ILE A 647 8.72 11.55 -41.56
C ILE A 647 7.81 12.51 -40.79
N ILE A 648 7.00 13.32 -41.46
CA ILE A 648 6.10 14.30 -40.81
C ILE A 648 5.11 13.58 -39.88
N ALA A 649 4.52 12.48 -40.36
CA ALA A 649 3.59 11.70 -39.57
C ALA A 649 4.27 11.05 -38.36
N ALA A 650 5.49 10.54 -38.53
CA ALA A 650 6.25 9.92 -37.47
C ALA A 650 6.75 10.94 -36.42
N SER A 651 7.14 12.15 -36.82
CA SER A 651 7.42 13.26 -35.89
C SER A 651 6.18 13.67 -35.08
N ALA A 652 5.00 13.68 -35.71
CA ALA A 652 3.74 13.92 -35.00
C ALA A 652 3.37 12.76 -34.05
N LEU A 653 3.76 11.51 -34.34
CA LEU A 653 3.64 10.38 -33.41
C LEU A 653 4.55 10.56 -32.19
N LEU A 654 5.80 10.99 -32.38
CA LEU A 654 6.70 11.30 -31.26
C LEU A 654 6.09 12.32 -30.29
N GLN A 655 5.53 13.40 -30.83
CA GLN A 655 4.86 14.40 -30.03
C GLN A 655 3.63 13.81 -29.31
N LEU A 656 2.77 13.06 -30.03
CA LEU A 656 1.58 12.44 -29.45
C LEU A 656 1.93 11.50 -28.28
N TYR A 657 2.94 10.65 -28.46
CA TYR A 657 3.37 9.71 -27.42
C TYR A 657 4.05 10.44 -26.26
N SER A 658 4.79 11.51 -26.52
CA SER A 658 5.41 12.34 -25.48
C SER A 658 4.36 13.03 -24.60
N GLU A 659 3.36 13.66 -25.22
CA GLU A 659 2.28 14.37 -24.54
C GLU A 659 1.47 13.45 -23.60
N HIS A 660 1.38 12.16 -23.93
CA HIS A 660 0.60 11.16 -23.21
C HIS A 660 1.44 10.12 -22.45
N GLU A 661 2.76 10.33 -22.36
CA GLU A 661 3.70 9.50 -21.60
C GLU A 661 3.78 8.04 -22.07
N GLU A 662 3.56 7.78 -23.36
CA GLU A 662 3.67 6.45 -23.98
C GLU A 662 5.13 6.15 -24.37
N ILE A 663 6.02 6.07 -23.37
CA ILE A 663 7.48 6.11 -23.56
C ILE A 663 8.01 4.92 -24.36
N ASN A 664 7.49 3.71 -24.12
CA ASN A 664 7.88 2.52 -24.87
C ASN A 664 7.53 2.62 -26.38
N LEU A 665 6.42 3.29 -26.74
CA LEU A 665 6.07 3.52 -28.14
C LEU A 665 6.85 4.69 -28.73
N LEU A 666 7.04 5.76 -27.95
CA LEU A 666 7.87 6.89 -28.31
C LEU A 666 9.27 6.44 -28.69
N GLU A 667 9.93 5.62 -27.86
CA GLU A 667 11.29 5.14 -28.10
C GLU A 667 11.38 4.31 -29.39
N LYS A 668 10.39 3.44 -29.66
CA LYS A 668 10.33 2.66 -30.90
C LYS A 668 10.28 3.55 -32.16
N VAL A 669 9.41 4.57 -32.15
CA VAL A 669 9.32 5.53 -33.26
C VAL A 669 10.57 6.40 -33.34
N PHE A 670 11.12 6.77 -32.18
CA PHE A 670 12.28 7.65 -32.09
C PHE A 670 13.53 6.99 -32.68
N GLU A 671 13.82 5.74 -32.33
CA GLU A 671 14.98 5.02 -32.87
C GLU A 671 14.91 4.86 -34.40
N GLN A 672 13.71 4.74 -34.98
CA GLN A 672 13.52 4.69 -36.44
C GLN A 672 13.78 6.04 -37.11
N LEU A 673 13.41 7.15 -36.45
CA LEU A 673 13.53 8.50 -36.99
C LEU A 673 14.85 9.19 -36.66
N LYS A 674 15.57 8.72 -35.64
CA LYS A 674 16.80 9.31 -35.14
C LYS A 674 17.82 9.69 -36.23
N PRO A 675 18.05 8.90 -37.29
CA PRO A 675 18.99 9.28 -38.36
C PRO A 675 18.51 10.44 -39.26
N GLN A 676 17.24 10.83 -39.15
CA GLN A 676 16.54 11.73 -40.08
C GLN A 676 16.05 13.03 -39.41
N ILE A 677 16.19 13.17 -38.10
CA ILE A 677 15.74 14.34 -37.33
C ILE A 677 16.94 15.15 -36.84
N ASP A 678 16.69 16.43 -36.55
CA ASP A 678 17.72 17.36 -36.08
C ASP A 678 18.37 16.90 -34.77
N GLU A 679 19.66 17.20 -34.60
CA GLU A 679 20.43 16.79 -33.42
C GLU A 679 19.85 17.35 -32.11
N SER A 680 19.30 18.58 -32.14
CA SER A 680 18.62 19.18 -30.97
C SER A 680 17.40 18.35 -30.53
N LEU A 681 16.62 17.83 -31.48
CA LEU A 681 15.48 16.95 -31.23
C LEU A 681 15.92 15.57 -30.70
N VAL A 682 17.04 15.05 -31.20
CA VAL A 682 17.64 13.80 -30.68
C VAL A 682 17.92 13.92 -29.19
N TYR A 683 18.59 15.00 -28.77
CA TYR A 683 18.82 15.26 -27.35
C TYR A 683 17.53 15.51 -26.58
N LEU A 684 16.57 16.26 -27.13
CA LEU A 684 15.29 16.51 -26.46
C LEU A 684 14.56 15.20 -26.13
N TYR A 685 14.41 14.29 -27.10
CA TYR A 685 13.70 13.03 -26.90
C TYR A 685 14.48 12.03 -26.03
N HIS A 686 15.81 11.96 -26.13
CA HIS A 686 16.61 11.21 -25.16
C HIS A 686 16.43 11.75 -23.74
N GLY A 687 16.34 13.08 -23.59
CA GLY A 687 16.02 13.74 -22.34
C GLY A 687 14.64 13.35 -21.81
N ILE A 688 13.60 13.38 -22.64
CA ILE A 688 12.23 12.96 -22.29
C ILE A 688 12.21 11.50 -21.83
N ILE A 689 12.80 10.58 -22.60
CA ILE A 689 12.85 9.15 -22.26
C ILE A 689 13.55 8.95 -20.90
N ALA A 690 14.71 9.58 -20.71
CA ALA A 690 15.44 9.56 -19.45
C ALA A 690 14.62 10.13 -18.29
N ALA A 691 13.89 11.22 -18.52
CA ALA A 691 13.03 11.86 -17.54
C ALA A 691 11.96 10.91 -17.01
N HIS A 692 11.29 10.19 -17.93
CA HIS A 692 10.20 9.29 -17.54
C HIS A 692 10.68 7.97 -16.93
N ARG A 693 11.91 7.54 -17.23
CA ARG A 693 12.62 6.39 -16.64
C ARG A 693 13.37 6.71 -15.36
N CYS A 694 13.21 7.94 -14.86
CA CYS A 694 13.89 8.42 -13.67
C CYS A 694 15.43 8.40 -13.73
N LEU A 695 16.01 8.66 -14.92
CA LEU A 695 17.45 8.77 -15.16
C LEU A 695 17.87 10.25 -15.21
N PHE A 696 18.02 10.86 -14.04
CA PHE A 696 18.07 12.32 -13.91
C PHE A 696 19.31 12.97 -14.52
N ASP A 697 20.48 12.38 -14.30
CA ASP A 697 21.73 12.93 -14.84
C ASP A 697 21.74 12.87 -16.37
N ARG A 698 21.20 11.79 -16.93
CA ARG A 698 21.00 11.67 -18.38
C ARG A 698 19.96 12.68 -18.86
N MET A 699 18.85 12.85 -18.15
CA MET A 699 17.82 13.82 -18.49
C MET A 699 18.40 15.25 -18.57
N GLU A 700 19.09 15.71 -17.53
CA GLU A 700 19.65 17.07 -17.49
C GLU A 700 20.75 17.25 -18.54
N THR A 701 21.66 16.28 -18.69
CA THR A 701 22.69 16.32 -19.72
C THR A 701 22.09 16.48 -21.12
N ASN A 702 21.03 15.72 -21.42
CA ASN A 702 20.36 15.78 -22.71
C ASN A 702 19.56 17.09 -22.89
N PHE A 703 18.83 17.55 -21.87
CA PHE A 703 18.10 18.82 -21.97
C PHE A 703 19.03 20.02 -22.13
N THR A 704 20.15 20.09 -21.40
CA THR A 704 21.13 21.17 -21.58
C THR A 704 21.69 21.19 -23.00
N LYS A 705 22.04 20.01 -23.56
CA LYS A 705 22.50 19.92 -24.96
C LYS A 705 21.42 20.35 -25.95
N ALA A 706 20.18 19.93 -25.74
CA ALA A 706 19.05 20.32 -26.57
C ALA A 706 18.83 21.85 -26.57
N ILE A 707 18.84 22.48 -25.39
CA ILE A 707 18.65 23.93 -25.24
C ILE A 707 19.83 24.72 -25.85
N ASN A 708 21.06 24.24 -25.68
CA ASN A 708 22.23 24.91 -26.25
C ASN A 708 22.21 24.93 -27.79
N LEU A 709 21.64 23.90 -28.42
CA LEU A 709 21.46 23.82 -29.87
C LEU A 709 20.22 24.59 -30.34
N GLU A 710 19.12 24.52 -29.58
CA GLU A 710 17.84 25.16 -29.90
C GLU A 710 17.22 25.79 -28.63
N PRO A 711 17.50 27.09 -28.36
CA PRO A 711 17.06 27.77 -27.15
C PRO A 711 15.54 27.78 -26.92
N SER A 712 14.72 27.65 -27.99
CA SER A 712 13.26 27.58 -27.84
C SER A 712 12.77 26.35 -27.04
N PHE A 713 13.62 25.33 -26.84
CA PHE A 713 13.30 24.17 -26.01
C PHE A 713 13.36 24.41 -24.50
N GLU A 714 13.80 25.59 -24.05
CA GLU A 714 13.83 25.90 -22.62
C GLU A 714 12.46 25.74 -21.96
N GLU A 715 11.39 26.24 -22.60
CA GLU A 715 10.04 26.17 -22.03
C GLU A 715 9.52 24.72 -21.97
N VAL A 716 9.70 23.92 -23.03
CA VAL A 716 9.20 22.53 -23.04
C VAL A 716 9.93 21.67 -22.00
N THR A 717 11.25 21.79 -21.89
CA THR A 717 12.04 21.05 -20.90
C THR A 717 11.70 21.50 -19.47
N ARG A 718 11.44 22.79 -19.24
CA ARG A 718 10.94 23.32 -17.96
C ARG A 718 9.58 22.73 -17.58
N GLN A 719 8.64 22.62 -18.53
CA GLN A 719 7.33 22.01 -18.27
C GLN A 719 7.44 20.52 -17.93
N ILE A 720 8.32 19.78 -18.60
CA ILE A 720 8.59 18.37 -18.29
C ILE A 720 9.16 18.23 -16.87
N ARG A 721 10.15 19.06 -16.52
CA ARG A 721 10.72 19.17 -15.17
C ARG A 721 9.65 19.42 -14.11
N ILE A 722 8.76 20.39 -14.33
CA ILE A 722 7.62 20.67 -13.43
C ILE A 722 6.71 19.46 -13.28
N ARG A 723 6.37 18.79 -14.38
CA ARG A 723 5.46 17.64 -14.36
C ARG A 723 6.02 16.51 -13.52
N ILE A 724 7.31 16.21 -13.68
CA ILE A 724 8.00 15.16 -12.92
C ILE A 724 8.15 15.56 -11.45
N ALA A 725 8.51 16.82 -11.17
CA ALA A 725 8.54 17.35 -9.80
C ALA A 725 7.18 17.17 -9.11
N ARG A 726 6.09 17.58 -9.76
CA ARG A 726 4.73 17.44 -9.24
C ARG A 726 4.31 15.98 -9.10
N PHE A 727 4.68 15.12 -10.04
CA PHE A 727 4.44 13.68 -9.95
C PHE A 727 5.02 13.15 -8.65
N HIS A 728 6.31 13.34 -8.38
CA HIS A 728 6.96 12.91 -7.14
C HIS A 728 6.42 13.66 -5.89
N ASN A 729 6.00 14.93 -6.02
CA ASN A 729 5.42 15.68 -4.90
C ASN A 729 4.06 15.13 -4.46
N ASN A 730 3.15 14.90 -5.41
CA ASN A 730 1.78 14.43 -5.20
C ASN A 730 1.72 12.96 -4.79
N TYR A 731 2.71 12.19 -5.25
CA TYR A 731 2.87 10.77 -5.00
C TYR A 731 2.65 10.33 -3.54
N TYR A 732 3.00 11.18 -2.56
CA TYR A 732 3.05 10.79 -1.14
C TYR A 732 2.34 11.73 -0.16
N SER A 733 1.45 12.61 -0.65
CA SER A 733 0.56 13.37 0.25
C SER A 733 -0.38 12.47 1.06
N PHE A 734 -0.54 11.20 0.68
CA PHE A 734 -1.45 10.22 1.30
C PHE A 734 -0.78 9.18 2.23
N ILE A 735 0.55 9.10 2.30
CA ILE A 735 1.23 8.20 3.25
C ILE A 735 1.17 8.82 4.64
N PRO A 736 0.71 8.12 5.70
CA PRO A 736 0.74 8.61 7.08
C PRO A 736 2.13 9.13 7.52
N LEU A 737 2.19 9.98 8.55
CA LEU A 737 3.43 10.63 9.06
C LEU A 737 4.53 9.66 9.53
N GLU A 738 4.25 8.37 9.60
CA GLU A 738 5.07 7.34 10.26
C GLU A 738 6.28 6.85 9.45
N SER A 739 6.46 7.26 8.19
CA SER A 739 7.68 6.98 7.40
C SER A 739 8.39 8.26 6.94
N PRO A 740 9.19 8.90 7.82
CA PRO A 740 9.84 10.19 7.53
C PRO A 740 10.90 10.10 6.42
N VAL A 741 11.75 9.06 6.44
CA VAL A 741 12.86 8.84 5.48
C VAL A 741 12.34 8.85 4.05
N PHE A 742 11.26 8.13 3.81
CA PHE A 742 10.72 7.92 2.47
C PHE A 742 10.03 9.17 1.92
N ARG A 743 9.35 9.94 2.79
CA ARG A 743 8.80 11.26 2.43
C ARG A 743 9.91 12.22 2.05
N VAL A 744 10.98 12.28 2.84
CA VAL A 744 12.17 13.10 2.58
C VAL A 744 12.81 12.73 1.24
N LYS A 745 13.11 11.45 1.02
CA LYS A 745 13.71 10.95 -0.24
C LYS A 745 12.93 11.44 -1.44
N THR A 746 11.61 11.36 -1.37
CA THR A 746 10.79 11.79 -2.50
C THR A 746 10.73 13.31 -2.66
N LYS A 747 10.68 14.09 -1.58
CA LYS A 747 10.73 15.55 -1.71
C LYS A 747 12.06 16.02 -2.30
N LEU A 748 13.17 15.40 -1.90
CA LEU A 748 14.49 15.66 -2.47
C LEU A 748 14.54 15.30 -3.96
N LYS A 749 14.00 14.14 -4.36
CA LYS A 749 13.78 13.81 -5.78
C LYS A 749 12.95 14.89 -6.48
N ALA A 750 11.76 15.20 -5.97
CA ALA A 750 10.83 16.18 -6.55
C ALA A 750 11.50 17.55 -6.79
N PHE A 751 12.32 17.98 -5.83
CA PHE A 751 13.08 19.21 -5.88
C PHE A 751 14.22 19.20 -6.88
N ARG A 752 14.92 18.07 -7.04
CA ARG A 752 15.94 17.91 -8.07
C ARG A 752 15.41 18.24 -9.47
N TYR A 753 14.15 17.96 -9.76
CA TYR A 753 13.56 18.28 -11.06
C TYR A 753 13.12 19.73 -11.20
N ASN A 754 12.63 20.35 -10.13
CA ASN A 754 12.26 21.76 -10.17
C ASN A 754 12.41 22.42 -8.79
N SER A 755 13.55 23.08 -8.62
CA SER A 755 13.89 23.82 -7.40
C SER A 755 13.09 25.11 -7.22
N GLY A 756 12.45 25.60 -8.28
CA GLY A 756 11.65 26.83 -8.28
C GLY A 756 10.20 26.65 -7.80
N LEU A 757 9.76 25.44 -7.45
CA LEU A 757 8.40 25.19 -6.96
C LEU A 757 8.29 25.51 -5.45
N PRO A 758 7.55 26.58 -5.05
CA PRO A 758 7.52 27.03 -3.65
C PRO A 758 7.04 25.95 -2.67
N GLU A 759 6.01 25.20 -3.06
CA GLU A 759 5.41 24.12 -2.27
C GLU A 759 6.37 22.95 -1.98
N ILE A 760 7.43 22.78 -2.78
CA ILE A 760 8.47 21.76 -2.57
C ILE A 760 9.58 22.36 -1.69
N SER A 761 10.03 23.57 -2.01
CA SER A 761 11.09 24.27 -1.29
C SER A 761 10.72 24.52 0.18
N GLU A 762 9.48 24.93 0.46
CA GLU A 762 8.98 25.09 1.84
C GLU A 762 9.01 23.77 2.63
N LYS A 763 8.63 22.66 1.98
CA LYS A 763 8.65 21.33 2.63
C LYS A 763 10.07 20.86 2.90
N ILE A 764 11.01 21.09 1.99
CA ILE A 764 12.43 20.78 2.20
C ILE A 764 12.98 21.58 3.37
N LEU A 765 12.69 22.88 3.44
CA LEU A 765 13.06 23.74 4.57
C LEU A 765 12.43 23.30 5.89
N PHE A 766 11.20 22.77 5.85
CA PHE A 766 10.56 22.19 7.02
C PHE A 766 11.25 20.90 7.47
N PHE A 767 11.53 19.98 6.55
CA PHE A 767 12.18 18.71 6.87
C PHE A 767 13.63 18.90 7.33
N SER A 768 14.38 19.85 6.73
CA SER A 768 15.75 20.14 7.16
C SER A 768 15.79 20.72 8.57
N ARG A 769 14.89 21.66 8.91
CA ARG A 769 14.75 22.19 10.28
C ARG A 769 14.44 21.08 11.28
N ARG A 770 13.44 20.25 10.98
CA ARG A 770 13.05 19.14 11.85
C ARG A 770 14.18 18.13 12.04
N LEU A 771 14.93 17.82 10.98
CA LEU A 771 16.07 16.91 11.06
C LEU A 771 17.16 17.44 11.99
N ILE A 772 17.49 18.73 11.88
CA ILE A 772 18.46 19.40 12.76
C ILE A 772 17.97 19.32 14.21
N GLU A 773 16.71 19.70 14.49
CA GLU A 773 16.11 19.67 15.83
C GLU A 773 16.10 18.25 16.44
N GLU A 774 15.78 17.22 15.65
CA GLU A 774 15.80 15.83 16.10
C GLU A 774 17.24 15.36 16.37
N SER A 775 18.21 15.80 15.56
CA SER A 775 19.62 15.39 15.69
C SER A 775 20.27 15.99 16.93
N GLU A 776 19.96 17.27 17.23
CA GLU A 776 20.41 17.94 18.45
C GLU A 776 19.88 17.25 19.71
N LYS A 777 18.62 16.78 19.70
CA LYS A 777 18.04 16.04 20.81
C LYS A 777 18.74 14.69 21.03
N PHE A 778 19.04 13.96 19.95
CA PHE A 778 19.72 12.68 20.03
C PHE A 778 21.10 12.78 20.67
N ILE A 779 21.88 13.82 20.35
CA ILE A 779 23.21 14.01 20.94
C ILE A 779 23.12 14.30 22.44
N LYS A 780 22.08 15.04 22.87
CA LYS A 780 21.83 15.32 24.29
C LYS A 780 21.32 14.08 25.04
N GLU A 781 20.54 13.23 24.38
CA GLU A 781 19.93 12.02 24.95
C GLU A 781 20.10 10.81 24.01
N PRO A 782 21.24 10.10 24.08
CA PRO A 782 21.59 9.00 23.17
C PRO A 782 20.67 7.77 23.24
N THR A 783 19.74 7.73 24.20
CA THR A 783 18.75 6.66 24.37
C THR A 783 17.60 6.73 23.36
N LEU A 784 17.47 7.82 22.59
CA LEU A 784 16.44 7.98 21.56
C LEU A 784 16.83 7.28 20.25
N SER A 785 15.91 6.56 19.62
CA SER A 785 16.13 6.00 18.29
C SER A 785 16.11 7.10 17.24
N PHE A 786 17.28 7.47 16.70
CA PHE A 786 17.39 8.48 15.64
C PHE A 786 17.35 7.84 14.23
N PRO A 787 16.63 8.40 13.24
CA PRO A 787 16.50 7.80 11.92
C PRO A 787 17.76 7.99 11.05
N LYS A 788 18.76 7.12 11.27
CA LYS A 788 20.07 7.07 10.56
C LYS A 788 19.95 7.24 9.04
N GLU A 789 18.96 6.61 8.43
CA GLU A 789 18.74 6.64 6.97
C GLU A 789 18.39 8.05 6.48
N THR A 790 17.75 8.86 7.33
CA THR A 790 17.41 10.24 6.97
C THR A 790 18.67 11.10 6.91
N LEU A 791 19.56 11.03 7.90
CA LEU A 791 20.83 11.77 7.88
C LEU A 791 21.70 11.36 6.70
N GLN A 792 21.88 10.05 6.48
CA GLN A 792 22.65 9.54 5.36
C GLN A 792 22.09 10.03 4.01
N LEU A 793 20.77 9.98 3.86
CA LEU A 793 20.10 10.44 2.65
C LEU A 793 20.30 11.94 2.42
N TRP A 794 20.12 12.78 3.43
CA TRP A 794 20.35 14.22 3.28
C TRP A 794 21.81 14.56 3.02
N HIS A 795 22.73 13.90 3.72
CA HIS A 795 24.17 14.02 3.49
C HIS A 795 24.49 13.74 2.01
N LYS A 796 24.03 12.59 1.50
CA LYS A 796 24.21 12.20 0.10
C LYS A 796 23.60 13.21 -0.87
N GLU A 797 22.35 13.63 -0.64
CA GLU A 797 21.66 14.56 -1.54
C GLU A 797 22.29 15.96 -1.51
N GLN A 798 22.85 16.42 -0.39
CA GLN A 798 23.61 17.68 -0.34
C GLN A 798 24.91 17.61 -1.15
N MET A 799 25.57 16.44 -1.18
CA MET A 799 26.77 16.22 -1.99
C MET A 799 26.46 16.14 -3.48
N GLU A 800 25.32 15.56 -3.86
CA GLU A 800 24.96 15.27 -5.25
C GLU A 800 24.08 16.35 -5.90
N ASN A 801 23.39 17.20 -5.12
CA ASN A 801 22.42 18.17 -5.61
C ASN A 801 22.76 19.61 -5.21
N PRO A 802 23.51 20.36 -6.04
CA PRO A 802 23.91 21.74 -5.75
C PRO A 802 22.74 22.70 -5.51
N ASN A 803 21.57 22.46 -6.12
CA ASN A 803 20.39 23.29 -5.91
C ASN A 803 19.86 23.19 -4.47
N LEU A 804 20.13 22.08 -3.78
CA LEU A 804 19.68 21.87 -2.39
C LEU A 804 20.44 22.80 -1.43
N LEU A 805 21.74 23.02 -1.70
CA LEU A 805 22.59 23.94 -0.96
C LEU A 805 22.18 25.41 -1.14
N GLN A 806 21.43 25.75 -2.19
CA GLN A 806 20.91 27.11 -2.36
C GLN A 806 19.67 27.39 -1.50
N LEU A 807 18.95 26.35 -1.09
CA LEU A 807 17.78 26.50 -0.21
C LEU A 807 18.13 26.52 1.28
N VAL A 808 19.18 25.79 1.66
CA VAL A 808 19.60 25.65 3.05
C VAL A 808 20.87 26.47 3.24
N THR A 809 20.96 27.26 4.31
CA THR A 809 22.17 28.06 4.54
C THR A 809 23.39 27.14 4.71
N PRO A 810 24.61 27.56 4.31
CA PRO A 810 25.81 26.74 4.45
C PRO A 810 26.02 26.20 5.87
N GLU A 811 25.64 26.99 6.89
CA GLU A 811 25.73 26.60 8.30
C GLU A 811 24.78 25.43 8.61
N LYS A 812 23.52 25.53 8.20
CA LYS A 812 22.52 24.46 8.41
C LYS A 812 22.87 23.20 7.62
N ALA A 813 23.43 23.35 6.42
CA ALA A 813 23.87 22.22 5.63
C ALA A 813 25.07 21.53 6.31
N SER A 814 26.06 22.30 6.77
CA SER A 814 27.22 21.82 7.52
C SER A 814 26.82 21.02 8.77
N VAL A 815 25.78 21.48 9.49
CA VAL A 815 25.24 20.78 10.66
C VAL A 815 24.72 19.37 10.32
N ILE A 816 24.08 19.17 9.18
CA ILE A 816 23.62 17.83 8.76
C ILE A 816 24.80 16.89 8.50
N HIS A 817 25.83 17.39 7.80
CA HIS A 817 27.07 16.64 7.55
C HIS A 817 27.78 16.26 8.86
N SER A 818 27.88 17.19 9.81
CA SER A 818 28.55 16.95 11.09
C SER A 818 27.79 15.96 11.97
N PHE A 819 26.46 15.98 11.97
CA PHE A 819 25.65 14.98 12.68
C PHE A 819 25.76 13.58 12.08
N TYR A 820 25.78 13.47 10.74
CA TYR A 820 26.03 12.18 10.09
C TYR A 820 27.41 11.62 10.45
N ALA A 821 28.44 12.48 10.46
CA ALA A 821 29.78 12.08 10.87
C ALA A 821 29.83 11.60 12.34
N ARG A 822 29.24 12.35 13.28
CA ARG A 822 29.17 11.95 14.69
C ARG A 822 28.47 10.60 14.87
N TYR A 823 27.39 10.35 14.13
CA TYR A 823 26.74 9.04 14.10
C TYR A 823 27.69 7.93 13.61
N LEU A 824 28.42 8.15 12.51
CA LEU A 824 29.39 7.16 11.98
C LEU A 824 30.52 6.85 12.96
N ILE A 825 30.98 7.84 13.73
CA ILE A 825 31.96 7.64 14.82
C ILE A 825 31.42 6.67 15.87
N THR A 826 30.13 6.76 16.27
CA THR A 826 29.53 5.80 17.22
C THR A 826 29.44 4.36 16.68
N LYS A 827 29.62 4.18 15.37
CA LYS A 827 29.63 2.88 14.69
C LYS A 827 31.03 2.45 14.27
N GLU A 828 32.07 3.17 14.69
CA GLU A 828 33.48 2.91 14.35
C GLU A 828 33.78 2.98 12.84
N ASN A 829 32.89 3.59 12.03
CA ASN A 829 33.12 3.81 10.60
C ASN A 829 33.84 5.15 10.38
N LEU A 830 35.11 5.20 10.79
CA LEU A 830 35.91 6.42 10.83
C LEU A 830 36.23 7.01 9.45
N SER A 831 36.35 6.17 8.41
CA SER A 831 36.65 6.63 7.05
C SER A 831 35.49 7.43 6.44
N GLU A 832 34.26 6.93 6.57
CA GLU A 832 33.08 7.66 6.07
C GLU A 832 32.80 8.91 6.93
N ALA A 833 33.08 8.84 8.24
CA ALA A 833 32.96 9.99 9.13
C ALA A 833 33.88 11.14 8.72
N ALA A 834 35.13 10.84 8.34
CA ALA A 834 36.08 11.84 7.82
C ALA A 834 35.55 12.51 6.54
N ASN A 835 35.00 11.73 5.59
CA ASN A 835 34.40 12.27 4.36
C ASN A 835 33.23 13.22 4.66
N ALA A 836 32.38 12.85 5.61
CA ALA A 836 31.27 13.69 6.04
C ALA A 836 31.74 15.00 6.69
N LEU A 837 32.76 14.99 7.55
CA LEU A 837 33.34 16.20 8.14
C LEU A 837 34.09 17.07 7.13
N GLN A 838 34.75 16.48 6.15
CA GLN A 838 35.33 17.24 5.05
C GLN A 838 34.26 18.00 4.24
N ALA A 839 33.08 17.40 4.05
CA ALA A 839 31.96 18.12 3.46
C ALA A 839 31.46 19.27 4.35
N ALA A 840 31.38 19.05 5.66
CA ALA A 840 30.99 20.08 6.63
C ALA A 840 31.97 21.26 6.65
N THR A 841 33.28 20.99 6.69
CA THR A 841 34.34 22.03 6.72
C THR A 841 34.44 22.81 5.41
N LYS A 842 34.04 22.24 4.27
CA LYS A 842 33.91 23.01 3.01
C LYS A 842 32.78 24.04 3.06
N LEU A 843 31.70 23.74 3.78
CA LEU A 843 30.54 24.63 3.92
C LEU A 843 30.74 25.69 5.00
N THR A 844 31.38 25.33 6.11
CA THR A 844 31.72 26.25 7.22
C THR A 844 33.21 26.10 7.57
N PRO A 845 34.11 26.72 6.81
CA PRO A 845 35.56 26.58 6.99
C PRO A 845 36.10 27.26 8.25
N ASP A 846 35.31 28.14 8.85
CA ASP A 846 35.60 28.95 10.03
C ASP A 846 35.12 28.32 11.35
N ASN A 847 34.54 27.11 11.32
CA ASN A 847 34.11 26.41 12.53
C ASN A 847 35.26 25.58 13.14
N PRO A 848 35.83 25.99 14.29
CA PRO A 848 36.98 25.31 14.90
C PRO A 848 36.66 23.88 15.37
N GLU A 849 35.44 23.63 15.85
CA GLU A 849 35.04 22.31 16.37
C GLU A 849 35.03 21.22 15.27
N LEU A 850 34.68 21.58 14.03
CA LEU A 850 34.67 20.63 12.91
C LEU A 850 36.08 20.21 12.52
N HIS A 851 37.03 21.15 12.55
CA HIS A 851 38.44 20.85 12.27
C HIS A 851 39.07 20.03 13.39
N LEU A 852 38.70 20.30 14.65
CA LEU A 852 39.13 19.48 15.79
C LEU A 852 38.62 18.04 15.66
N LEU A 853 37.31 17.86 15.41
CA LEU A 853 36.74 16.52 15.24
C LEU A 853 37.34 15.76 14.05
N LEU A 854 37.72 16.47 12.98
CA LEU A 854 38.41 15.88 11.84
C LEU A 854 39.85 15.46 12.21
N ALA A 855 40.55 16.24 13.03
CA ALA A 855 41.86 15.89 13.56
C ALA A 855 41.79 14.62 14.41
N ASP A 856 40.82 14.51 15.32
CA ASP A 856 40.62 13.32 16.17
C ASP A 856 40.44 12.05 15.33
N ILE A 857 39.62 12.13 14.28
CA ILE A 857 39.39 11.00 13.37
C ILE A 857 40.67 10.62 12.63
N PHE A 858 41.43 11.60 12.15
CA PHE A 858 42.70 11.34 11.49
C PHE A 858 43.75 10.74 12.42
N PHE A 859 43.82 11.18 13.68
CA PHE A 859 44.65 10.54 14.70
C PHE A 859 44.22 9.10 14.96
N ALA A 860 42.91 8.85 15.12
CA ALA A 860 42.36 7.51 15.34
C ALA A 860 42.60 6.56 14.15
N THR A 861 42.62 7.09 12.92
CA THR A 861 42.92 6.34 11.69
C THR A 861 44.41 6.31 11.33
N LYS A 862 45.28 6.88 12.18
CA LYS A 862 46.73 6.99 12.00
C LYS A 862 47.18 7.80 10.77
N ASN A 863 46.31 8.70 10.28
CA ASN A 863 46.66 9.65 9.23
C ASN A 863 47.22 10.95 9.82
N PHE A 864 48.41 10.86 10.42
CA PHE A 864 49.02 11.94 11.21
C PHE A 864 49.23 13.27 10.47
N PRO A 865 49.67 13.32 9.19
CA PRO A 865 49.90 14.61 8.52
C PRO A 865 48.62 15.44 8.36
N GLU A 866 47.52 14.80 7.99
CA GLU A 866 46.21 15.42 7.86
C GLU A 866 45.60 15.77 9.22
N ALA A 867 45.87 14.95 10.25
CA ALA A 867 45.48 15.24 11.63
C ALA A 867 46.12 16.54 12.13
N ILE A 868 47.43 16.68 11.93
CA ILE A 868 48.19 17.87 12.30
C ILE A 868 47.66 19.11 11.56
N THR A 869 47.41 18.97 10.25
CA THR A 869 46.89 20.05 9.42
C THR A 869 45.50 20.52 9.88
N ALA A 870 44.63 19.58 10.26
CA ALA A 870 43.30 19.88 10.76
C ALA A 870 43.36 20.55 12.14
N LEU A 871 44.22 20.07 13.04
CA LEU A 871 44.39 20.66 14.37
C LEU A 871 45.02 22.07 14.31
N ASP A 872 46.04 22.27 13.46
CA ASP A 872 46.63 23.61 13.24
C ASP A 872 45.56 24.62 12.78
N LYS A 873 44.63 24.19 11.91
CA LYS A 873 43.48 25.03 11.49
C LYS A 873 42.50 25.29 12.61
N ALA A 874 42.16 24.28 13.42
CA ALA A 874 41.27 24.45 14.57
C ALA A 874 41.82 25.47 15.56
N VAL A 875 43.11 25.37 15.90
CA VAL A 875 43.81 26.27 16.84
C VAL A 875 43.99 27.67 16.26
N ALA A 876 44.17 27.80 14.94
CA ALA A 876 44.22 29.10 14.28
C ALA A 876 42.87 29.85 14.36
N LEU A 877 41.75 29.12 14.35
CA LEU A 877 40.40 29.66 14.48
C LEU A 877 40.01 29.92 15.94
N ASP A 878 40.36 29.02 16.86
CA ASP A 878 40.16 29.16 18.29
C ASP A 878 41.42 28.74 19.05
N ARG A 879 42.14 29.74 19.57
CA ARG A 879 43.40 29.53 20.30
C ARG A 879 43.24 28.71 21.58
N SER A 880 42.04 28.67 22.17
CA SER A 880 41.78 27.88 23.39
C SER A 880 41.95 26.38 23.14
N LEU A 881 41.79 25.93 21.88
CA LEU A 881 42.02 24.55 21.47
C LEU A 881 43.50 24.17 21.43
N GLY A 882 44.43 25.10 21.69
CA GLY A 882 45.86 24.81 21.85
C GLY A 882 46.16 23.77 22.94
N VAL A 883 45.22 23.53 23.87
CA VAL A 883 45.31 22.47 24.89
C VAL A 883 45.37 21.08 24.25
N GLU A 884 44.80 20.88 23.06
CA GLU A 884 44.82 19.56 22.41
C GLU A 884 46.24 19.18 21.92
N TRP A 885 47.06 20.16 21.56
CA TRP A 885 48.49 19.93 21.35
C TRP A 885 49.16 19.47 22.65
N GLU A 886 48.80 20.03 23.80
CA GLU A 886 49.33 19.57 25.10
C GLU A 886 49.00 18.09 25.34
N HIS A 887 47.77 17.67 25.11
CA HIS A 887 47.34 16.27 25.26
C HIS A 887 48.13 15.31 24.34
N ILE A 888 48.37 15.70 23.09
CA ILE A 888 49.18 14.92 22.15
C ILE A 888 50.63 14.82 22.65
N GLY A 889 51.21 15.94 23.10
CA GLY A 889 52.55 15.97 23.67
C GLY A 889 52.69 15.05 24.89
N ASP A 890 51.69 15.05 25.78
CA ASP A 890 51.66 14.17 26.97
C ASP A 890 51.65 12.69 26.58
N SER A 891 50.87 12.33 25.56
CA SER A 891 50.82 10.97 25.02
C SER A 891 52.14 10.53 24.36
N LEU A 892 52.79 11.43 23.61
CA LEU A 892 54.09 11.20 22.97
C LEU A 892 55.21 11.03 24.01
N MET A 893 55.23 11.87 25.05
CA MET A 893 56.15 11.74 26.17
C MET A 893 56.00 10.39 26.89
N ALA A 894 54.76 9.98 27.18
CA ALA A 894 54.48 8.69 27.80
C ALA A 894 54.91 7.50 26.92
N SER A 895 54.92 7.68 25.60
CA SER A 895 55.35 6.68 24.61
C SER A 895 56.87 6.71 24.35
N GLY A 896 57.63 7.57 25.04
CA GLY A 896 59.09 7.70 24.89
C GLY A 896 59.53 8.50 23.66
N GLN A 897 58.59 9.15 22.95
CA GLN A 897 58.84 9.98 21.76
C GLN A 897 59.03 11.43 22.17
N ALA A 898 60.05 11.69 23.00
CA ALA A 898 60.26 12.99 23.62
C ALA A 898 60.64 14.11 22.63
N GLU A 899 61.23 13.78 21.47
CA GLU A 899 61.56 14.75 20.42
C GLU A 899 60.30 15.32 19.75
N ASP A 900 59.38 14.45 19.32
CA ASP A 900 58.09 14.87 18.75
C ASP A 900 57.21 15.57 19.79
N ALA A 901 57.29 15.13 21.05
CA ALA A 901 56.56 15.77 22.13
C ALA A 901 57.03 17.22 22.37
N ALA A 902 58.34 17.49 22.32
CA ALA A 902 58.87 18.86 22.45
C ALA A 902 58.31 19.78 21.36
N ALA A 903 58.30 19.32 20.10
CA ALA A 903 57.78 20.10 18.97
C ALA A 903 56.27 20.41 19.12
N VAL A 904 55.49 19.46 19.65
CA VAL A 904 54.05 19.62 19.86
C VAL A 904 53.75 20.52 21.08
N TYR A 905 54.50 20.40 22.18
CA TYR A 905 54.36 21.32 23.31
C TYR A 905 54.71 22.76 22.94
N GLU A 906 55.72 22.97 22.08
CA GLU A 906 56.04 24.28 21.54
C GLU A 906 54.86 24.87 20.76
N LYS A 907 54.21 24.06 19.90
CA LYS A 907 52.97 24.48 19.21
C LYS A 907 51.85 24.84 20.20
N SER A 908 51.67 24.05 21.26
CA SER A 908 50.70 24.34 22.32
C SER A 908 51.01 25.66 23.01
N PHE A 909 52.27 25.91 23.36
CA PHE A 909 52.71 27.12 24.03
C PHE A 909 52.59 28.37 23.13
N LEU A 910 52.83 28.24 21.83
CA LEU A 910 52.59 29.31 20.87
C LEU A 910 51.11 29.71 20.80
N ALA A 911 50.20 28.74 20.93
CA ALA A 911 48.77 29.00 20.98
C ALA A 911 48.30 29.56 22.34
N LEU A 912 48.90 29.08 23.43
CA LEU A 912 48.56 29.40 24.82
C LEU A 912 49.77 29.95 25.60
N PRO A 913 50.26 31.16 25.27
CA PRO A 913 51.51 31.71 25.84
C PRO A 913 51.44 32.04 27.34
N GLU A 914 50.22 32.05 27.90
CA GLU A 914 49.93 32.24 29.32
C GLU A 914 49.93 30.93 30.12
N ASN A 915 49.84 29.76 29.47
CA ASN A 915 49.94 28.47 30.14
C ASN A 915 51.41 28.15 30.40
N LEU A 916 51.96 28.73 31.48
CA LEU A 916 53.36 28.59 31.85
C LEU A 916 53.77 27.14 32.13
N HIS A 917 52.83 26.26 32.48
CA HIS A 917 53.10 24.84 32.70
C HIS A 917 53.71 24.16 31.46
N LEU A 918 53.37 24.63 30.25
CA LEU A 918 53.91 24.12 29.00
C LEU A 918 55.42 24.33 28.87
N LEU A 919 55.97 25.43 29.40
CA LEU A 919 57.43 25.65 29.39
C LEU A 919 58.18 24.62 30.23
N LYS A 920 57.55 24.15 31.32
CA LYS A 920 58.09 23.04 32.10
C LYS A 920 58.07 21.75 31.27
N LYS A 921 56.95 21.44 30.63
CA LYS A 921 56.81 20.24 29.77
C LYS A 921 57.79 20.25 28.58
N ILE A 922 58.01 21.41 27.95
CA ILE A 922 59.03 21.59 26.89
C ILE A 922 60.44 21.32 27.44
N GLY A 923 60.78 21.89 28.60
CA GLY A 923 62.07 21.66 29.25
C GLY A 923 62.30 20.19 29.63
N ASP A 924 61.27 19.55 30.20
CA ASP A 924 61.29 18.13 30.59
C ASP A 924 61.47 17.23 29.34
N ALA A 925 60.81 17.56 28.22
CA ALA A 925 60.97 16.85 26.95
C ALA A 925 62.39 16.99 26.36
N TYR A 926 62.95 18.21 26.36
CA TYR A 926 64.33 18.46 25.91
C TYR A 926 65.39 17.75 26.78
N LEU A 927 65.18 17.65 28.09
CA LEU A 927 66.04 16.85 28.97
C LEU A 927 65.99 15.36 28.62
N ALA A 928 64.80 14.83 28.33
CA ALA A 928 64.61 13.42 28.00
C ALA A 928 65.33 13.01 26.70
N ILE A 929 65.51 13.94 25.75
CA ILE A 929 66.31 13.73 24.52
C ILE A 929 67.78 14.19 24.64
N ASN A 930 68.26 14.45 25.87
CA ASN A 930 69.63 14.85 26.18
C ASN A 930 70.08 16.15 25.47
N GLN A 931 69.17 17.13 25.36
CA GLN A 931 69.44 18.50 24.90
C GLN A 931 69.38 19.49 26.09
N PRO A 932 70.38 19.47 27.00
CA PRO A 932 70.33 20.22 28.26
C PRO A 932 70.33 21.74 28.07
N GLU A 933 70.90 22.27 26.99
CA GLU A 933 70.90 23.71 26.71
C GLU A 933 69.52 24.23 26.31
N ALA A 934 68.78 23.48 25.47
CA ALA A 934 67.40 23.81 25.10
C ALA A 934 66.46 23.72 26.31
N ALA A 935 66.64 22.69 27.15
CA ALA A 935 65.89 22.56 28.40
C ALA A 935 66.16 23.71 29.38
N ARG A 936 67.44 24.09 29.54
CA ARG A 936 67.84 25.21 30.39
C ARG A 936 67.18 26.51 29.95
N GLU A 937 67.10 26.73 28.65
CA GLU A 937 66.45 27.91 28.09
C GLU A 937 64.94 27.93 28.34
N ALA A 938 64.25 26.79 28.18
CA ALA A 938 62.83 26.67 28.50
C ALA A 938 62.54 26.95 29.99
N TYR A 939 63.34 26.40 30.92
CA TYR A 939 63.19 26.69 32.35
C TYR A 939 63.58 28.12 32.73
N ARG A 940 64.55 28.72 32.04
CA ARG A 940 64.89 30.14 32.23
C ARG A 940 63.69 31.01 31.87
N LEU A 941 63.09 30.77 30.71
CA LEU A 941 61.90 31.48 30.26
C LEU A 941 60.70 31.30 31.21
N LEU A 942 60.54 30.08 31.76
CA LEU A 942 59.53 29.79 32.80
C LEU A 942 59.75 30.64 34.06
N ASN A 943 60.97 30.66 34.60
CA ASN A 943 61.29 31.41 35.81
C ASN A 943 61.13 32.92 35.61
N GLU A 944 61.49 33.44 34.45
CA GLU A 944 61.30 34.85 34.10
C GLU A 944 59.81 35.22 34.06
N LYS A 945 58.97 34.39 33.42
CA LYS A 945 57.53 34.63 33.36
C LYS A 945 56.82 34.46 34.72
N LEU A 946 57.21 33.48 35.55
CA LEU A 946 56.68 33.31 36.91
C LEU A 946 57.04 34.50 37.82
N SER A 947 58.29 34.98 37.70
CA SER A 947 58.76 36.17 38.44
C SER A 947 58.01 37.44 38.03
N ALA A 948 57.70 37.58 36.72
CA ALA A 948 56.91 38.69 36.19
C ALA A 948 55.42 38.62 36.57
N ALA A 949 54.86 37.42 36.75
CA ALA A 949 53.47 37.19 37.14
C ALA A 949 53.20 37.29 38.66
N GLY A 950 54.23 37.56 39.48
CA GLY A 950 54.09 37.70 40.94
C GLY A 950 53.84 36.39 41.69
N MET A 951 53.97 35.25 41.03
CA MET A 951 53.87 33.91 41.63
C MET A 951 55.28 33.36 41.89
N GLN A 952 55.87 33.72 43.03
CA GLN A 952 57.05 33.01 43.53
C GLN A 952 56.59 31.70 44.19
N ASN A 953 57.01 30.55 43.63
CA ASN A 953 56.94 29.26 44.29
C ASN A 953 57.84 29.27 45.53
N GLU A 954 57.28 28.94 46.70
CA GLU A 954 58.07 28.36 47.79
C GLU A 954 58.23 26.85 47.54
N SER A 955 59.50 26.47 47.36
CA SER A 955 60.12 25.13 47.46
C SER A 955 59.51 23.95 46.71
#